data_AF-A0A9D1L7B6-F1
#
_entry.id   AF-A0A9D1L7B6-F1
#
_cell.length_a   1.000
_cell.length_b   1.000
_cell.length_c   1.000
_cell.angle_alpha   90.00
_cell.angle_beta   90.00
_cell.angle_gamma   90.00
#
_symmetry.space_group_name_H-M   'P 1'
#
loop_
_entity.id
_entity.type
_entity.pdbx_description
1 polymer ?
#
loop_
_entity_poly.entity_id
_entity_poly.type
_entity_poly.pdbx_seq_one_letter_code
_entity_poly.pdbx_strand_id
1 'polypeptide(L)'
;MDGPAREKNETSPLCMGLLAHVDAGKTTLSEAILYRTGAIRKLGRVDHGTSFLDNGTVERERGITVFSKEARFLTGTREVTLLDTPGHADFSAEAERTLSVLDLAILIVSGPDGVQSHTRTIWKLLDAYGIPVFVFVNKMDREGSDGNRVLAELKKDFGPGFVAFEKEGPADTEDLACCTEEMMEDYLETGQISESGIIAAIEKRKAFPVFFGSALRDQGVEELLKAIETYGPRPSYGDVFSARVYKISRDKRGVRQTHIKITGGSLKSKDIIRGNGWEEKADEIRLYSGGSYVPAGEVRSGQVCAVTGLSHTYAGQGLGAETGTAVPLIEPAVTYRMILPQGTDPAQAMERFSQLGEEDPALHIRWDERAGEIKVSAMGTLELEILKRMAKDRFDLDIEFDRGTVIYKETIASPVTGIGHFEPLRHYAEVHLLLEPLERGAGLVFCSAVSEDELDGNWQRLIMTHLAEKEHLGVLTGSPVTDMKITLTAGRGHLKHTEGGDFRQATYRAVRQGLKKAESILLEPMYDFTIEVPAINSGRLLADLHRMGACTGLPQTSQDGSASTVEGTGPVALLQDYPVQLSAYTGGRGKISLTFSGYGPCADQERIVKEKAYDSERDLDNPTGSVFCEKGGAIYVSWDKVDGSAHIKPETLSAGHAASVDRDISRPEGSHATDEELNAIFLRTYGKSKRDEAIRRSQKSRGSRPSRPAESPLPPLRDKDRKKDQLLLIDGYNVIFAWEELKELAAANLDSAREAFLEIMENYSSYKNIRTIAVFDSYKVSGGTGSTVRYGMLSAIFTREAETADKFIEKAVYELRGKYQVRVVTSDRMVQMAALGDGALRTSSAEFYTEVTSVSEEIRQKLKSAAGFRNRPFEGKLDV
;
A
#
# COMPACT_ATOMS: atom_id res chain seq x y z
N MET A 1 -8.66 -57.77 -9.61
CA MET A 1 -8.34 -57.24 -8.27
C MET A 1 -7.63 -55.92 -8.52
N ASP A 2 -8.42 -54.88 -8.76
CA ASP A 2 -7.93 -53.52 -8.89
C ASP A 2 -7.79 -52.95 -7.47
N GLY A 3 -6.55 -52.64 -7.08
CA GLY A 3 -6.29 -51.91 -5.84
C GLY A 3 -6.83 -50.49 -5.94
N PRO A 4 -7.27 -49.89 -4.83
CA PRO A 4 -7.83 -48.54 -4.85
C PRO A 4 -6.76 -47.55 -5.34
N ALA A 5 -7.13 -46.75 -6.34
CA ALA A 5 -6.36 -45.61 -6.80
C ALA A 5 -6.11 -44.69 -5.59
N ARG A 6 -4.85 -44.55 -5.18
CA ARG A 6 -4.44 -43.52 -4.22
C ARG A 6 -4.77 -42.17 -4.84
N GLU A 7 -5.74 -41.45 -4.28
CA GLU A 7 -5.90 -40.01 -4.51
C GLU A 7 -4.55 -39.34 -4.23
N LYS A 8 -3.96 -38.73 -5.25
CA LYS A 8 -2.81 -37.85 -5.07
C LYS A 8 -3.31 -36.64 -4.28
N ASN A 9 -3.05 -36.59 -2.98
CA ASN A 9 -3.06 -35.33 -2.25
C ASN A 9 -1.99 -34.42 -2.88
N GLU A 10 -2.36 -33.62 -3.87
CA GLU A 10 -1.50 -32.58 -4.45
C GLU A 10 -1.31 -31.50 -3.36
N THR A 11 -0.26 -31.62 -2.56
CA THR A 11 0.14 -30.60 -1.58
C THR A 11 0.51 -29.31 -2.32
N SER A 12 -0.08 -28.18 -1.90
CA SER A 12 0.16 -26.88 -2.55
C SER A 12 1.64 -26.50 -2.51
N PRO A 13 2.19 -25.94 -3.61
CA PRO A 13 3.55 -25.41 -3.63
C PRO A 13 3.76 -24.37 -2.53
N LEU A 14 4.97 -24.31 -1.99
CA LEU A 14 5.35 -23.37 -0.92
C LEU A 14 6.49 -22.47 -1.41
N CYS A 15 6.31 -21.15 -1.32
CA CYS A 15 7.39 -20.20 -1.48
C CYS A 15 7.95 -19.84 -0.10
N MET A 16 9.21 -20.15 0.17
CA MET A 16 9.87 -19.86 1.44
C MET A 16 11.07 -18.94 1.27
N GLY A 17 11.34 -18.08 2.25
CA GLY A 17 12.51 -17.19 2.24
C GLY A 17 13.42 -17.41 3.44
N LEU A 18 14.73 -17.25 3.26
CA LEU A 18 15.70 -17.24 4.36
C LEU A 18 16.11 -15.81 4.67
N LEU A 19 15.93 -15.36 5.91
CA LEU A 19 16.27 -14.02 6.35
C LEU A 19 17.18 -14.08 7.56
N ALA A 20 18.23 -13.27 7.57
CA ALA A 20 19.20 -13.26 8.66
C ALA A 20 19.98 -11.95 8.69
N HIS A 21 20.58 -11.62 9.82
CA HIS A 21 21.63 -10.61 9.85
C HIS A 21 22.93 -11.13 9.23
N VAL A 22 23.84 -10.22 8.92
CA VAL A 22 25.16 -10.51 8.36
C VAL A 22 25.86 -11.57 9.20
N ASP A 23 26.50 -12.52 8.52
CA ASP A 23 27.22 -13.66 9.11
C ASP A 23 26.39 -14.65 9.92
N ALA A 24 25.06 -14.53 10.07
CA ALA A 24 24.25 -15.52 10.80
C ALA A 24 24.26 -16.94 10.17
N GLY A 25 24.82 -17.10 8.97
CA GLY A 25 25.00 -18.39 8.29
C GLY A 25 23.83 -18.75 7.37
N LYS A 26 23.17 -17.75 6.79
CA LYS A 26 22.06 -17.88 5.84
C LYS A 26 22.42 -18.74 4.62
N THR A 27 23.48 -18.38 3.90
CA THR A 27 23.94 -19.16 2.75
C THR A 27 24.31 -20.59 3.17
N THR A 28 24.96 -20.77 4.32
CA THR A 28 25.29 -22.11 4.85
C THR A 28 24.04 -22.96 5.10
N LEU A 29 22.98 -22.38 5.67
CA LEU A 29 21.71 -23.08 5.87
C LEU A 29 21.03 -23.42 4.54
N SER A 30 21.03 -22.48 3.58
CA SER A 30 20.49 -22.71 2.24
C SER A 30 21.15 -23.93 1.57
N GLU A 31 22.47 -24.08 1.70
CA GLU A 31 23.18 -25.21 1.12
C GLU A 31 22.93 -26.52 1.83
N ALA A 32 22.85 -26.50 3.16
CA ALA A 32 22.52 -27.69 3.94
C ALA A 32 21.11 -28.20 3.55
N ILE A 33 20.14 -27.30 3.39
CA ILE A 33 18.79 -27.62 2.91
C ILE A 33 18.84 -28.25 1.51
N LEU A 34 19.53 -27.61 0.57
CA LEU A 34 19.61 -28.10 -0.82
C LEU A 34 20.35 -29.44 -0.92
N TYR A 35 21.36 -29.65 -0.08
CA TYR A 35 22.12 -30.91 -0.04
C TYR A 35 21.25 -32.04 0.52
N ARG A 36 20.55 -31.79 1.63
CA ARG A 36 19.70 -32.79 2.28
C ARG A 36 18.49 -33.20 1.45
N THR A 37 17.91 -32.26 0.73
CA THR A 37 16.79 -32.51 -0.21
C THR A 37 17.26 -33.13 -1.53
N GLY A 38 18.56 -33.31 -1.73
CA GLY A 38 19.15 -33.91 -2.93
C GLY A 38 19.18 -32.99 -4.15
N ALA A 39 18.81 -31.71 -3.99
CA ALA A 39 18.85 -30.72 -5.06
C ALA A 39 20.30 -30.43 -5.52
N ILE A 40 21.27 -30.50 -4.61
CA ILE A 40 22.71 -30.43 -4.91
C ILE A 40 23.42 -31.71 -4.47
N ARG A 41 24.44 -32.12 -5.24
CA ARG A 41 25.19 -33.36 -4.98
C ARG A 41 26.37 -33.20 -4.01
N LYS A 42 26.82 -31.96 -3.79
CA LYS A 42 27.96 -31.62 -2.94
C LYS A 42 27.64 -30.34 -2.18
N LEU A 43 28.02 -30.32 -0.90
CA LEU A 43 27.92 -29.14 -0.04
C LEU A 43 29.04 -28.16 -0.44
N GLY A 44 28.68 -26.91 -0.70
CA GLY A 44 29.62 -25.83 -0.97
C GLY A 44 30.01 -25.11 0.31
N ARG A 45 30.85 -24.07 0.20
CA ARG A 45 31.17 -23.16 1.30
C ARG A 45 31.35 -21.74 0.78
N VAL A 46 30.88 -20.78 1.57
CA VAL A 46 31.03 -19.34 1.32
C VAL A 46 32.50 -18.94 1.37
N ASP A 47 33.23 -19.36 2.43
CA ASP A 47 34.66 -19.06 2.62
C ASP A 47 35.57 -19.61 1.51
N HIS A 48 35.07 -20.57 0.72
CA HIS A 48 35.79 -21.15 -0.42
C HIS A 48 35.25 -20.69 -1.77
N GLY A 49 34.25 -19.80 -1.79
CA GLY A 49 33.63 -19.29 -3.01
C GLY A 49 32.92 -20.35 -3.85
N THR A 50 32.62 -21.52 -3.29
CA THR A 50 32.01 -22.65 -4.01
C THR A 50 30.51 -22.73 -3.82
N SER A 51 29.87 -21.66 -3.35
CA SER A 51 28.46 -21.69 -3.04
C SER A 51 27.59 -21.85 -4.28
N PHE A 52 26.53 -22.66 -4.18
CA PHE A 52 25.57 -22.88 -5.28
C PHE A 52 24.77 -21.62 -5.60
N LEU A 53 24.33 -20.90 -4.57
CA LEU A 53 23.58 -19.67 -4.72
C LEU A 53 24.53 -18.50 -4.96
N ASP A 54 25.56 -18.27 -4.13
CA ASP A 54 26.44 -17.10 -4.23
C ASP A 54 27.55 -17.26 -5.30
N ASN A 55 27.16 -17.18 -6.58
CA ASN A 55 28.05 -17.31 -7.74
C ASN A 55 28.58 -15.99 -8.32
N GLY A 56 28.12 -14.82 -7.85
CA GLY A 56 28.60 -13.52 -8.30
C GLY A 56 30.05 -13.25 -7.89
N THR A 57 30.80 -12.49 -8.69
CA THR A 57 32.19 -12.08 -8.37
C THR A 57 32.24 -11.32 -7.05
N VAL A 58 31.36 -10.33 -6.88
CA VAL A 58 31.26 -9.52 -5.66
C VAL A 58 30.83 -10.35 -4.45
N GLU A 59 29.83 -11.21 -4.61
CA GLU A 59 29.31 -12.08 -3.54
C GLU A 59 30.39 -13.04 -3.03
N ARG A 60 31.22 -13.59 -3.93
CA ARG A 60 32.34 -14.48 -3.57
C ARG A 60 33.49 -13.76 -2.87
N GLU A 61 33.83 -12.55 -3.31
CA GLU A 61 34.90 -11.76 -2.70
C GLU A 61 34.53 -11.24 -1.31
N ARG A 62 33.26 -10.86 -1.13
CA ARG A 62 32.77 -10.27 0.12
C ARG A 62 32.14 -11.30 1.08
N GLY A 63 31.80 -12.50 0.60
CA GLY A 63 31.16 -13.55 1.39
C GLY A 63 29.72 -13.21 1.80
N ILE A 64 29.02 -12.37 1.03
CA ILE A 64 27.65 -11.91 1.33
C ILE A 64 26.74 -12.17 0.13
N THR A 65 25.45 -12.40 0.40
CA THR A 65 24.41 -12.45 -0.63
C THR A 65 23.94 -11.03 -0.98
N VAL A 66 23.99 -10.67 -2.25
CA VAL A 66 23.64 -9.34 -2.74
C VAL A 66 22.30 -9.37 -3.48
N PHE A 67 22.07 -10.40 -4.29
CA PHE A 67 20.85 -10.54 -5.07
C PHE A 67 20.04 -11.73 -4.60
N SER A 68 18.72 -11.58 -4.56
CA SER A 68 17.85 -12.72 -4.27
C SER A 68 17.98 -13.81 -5.33
N LYS A 69 18.11 -15.07 -4.91
CA LYS A 69 18.24 -16.24 -5.81
C LYS A 69 17.24 -17.32 -5.46
N GLU A 70 16.76 -17.97 -6.52
CA GLU A 70 15.77 -19.04 -6.45
C GLU A 70 16.43 -20.41 -6.44
N ALA A 71 16.01 -21.30 -5.55
CA ALA A 71 16.28 -22.73 -5.66
C ALA A 71 15.02 -23.54 -5.43
N ARG A 72 14.91 -24.66 -6.13
CA ARG A 72 13.73 -25.55 -6.03
C ARG A 72 14.14 -26.90 -5.51
N PHE A 73 13.33 -27.43 -4.59
CA PHE A 73 13.49 -28.77 -4.05
C PHE A 73 12.15 -29.36 -3.63
N LEU A 74 12.17 -30.64 -3.27
CA LEU A 74 11.02 -31.36 -2.72
C LEU A 74 11.27 -31.65 -1.24
N THR A 75 10.27 -31.41 -0.41
CA THR A 75 10.20 -31.91 0.96
C THR A 75 9.02 -32.88 1.04
N GLY A 76 9.30 -34.17 1.15
CA GLY A 76 8.29 -35.21 1.00
C GLY A 76 7.66 -35.17 -0.40
N THR A 77 6.36 -34.89 -0.47
CA THR A 77 5.62 -34.69 -1.74
C THR A 77 5.42 -33.23 -2.13
N ARG A 78 5.90 -32.30 -1.31
CA ARG A 78 5.62 -30.86 -1.46
C ARG A 78 6.73 -30.16 -2.24
N GLU A 79 6.34 -29.40 -3.25
CA GLU A 79 7.25 -28.51 -3.99
C GLU A 79 7.55 -27.25 -3.19
N VAL A 80 8.83 -26.96 -3.01
CA VAL A 80 9.29 -25.78 -2.28
C VAL A 80 10.19 -24.94 -3.19
N THR A 81 9.89 -23.65 -3.27
CA THR A 81 10.77 -22.65 -3.88
C THR A 81 11.41 -21.83 -2.77
N LEU A 82 12.72 -21.91 -2.66
CA LEU A 82 13.55 -21.14 -1.74
C LEU A 82 13.98 -19.84 -2.40
N LEU A 83 13.65 -18.72 -1.78
CA LEU A 83 14.17 -17.39 -2.11
C LEU A 83 15.20 -16.99 -1.07
N ASP A 84 16.47 -17.04 -1.43
CA ASP A 84 17.54 -16.61 -0.53
C ASP A 84 17.67 -15.08 -0.59
N THR A 85 17.36 -14.37 0.50
CA THR A 85 17.34 -12.89 0.51
C THR A 85 18.64 -12.30 1.03
N PRO A 86 19.05 -11.08 0.66
CA PRO A 86 20.20 -10.43 1.27
C PRO A 86 20.03 -10.24 2.79
N GLY A 87 21.12 -10.41 3.55
CA GLY A 87 21.12 -10.26 5.02
C GLY A 87 21.81 -9.00 5.55
N HIS A 88 22.23 -8.11 4.64
CA HIS A 88 22.91 -6.86 4.96
C HIS A 88 21.91 -5.71 4.91
N ALA A 89 22.05 -4.73 5.82
CA ALA A 89 21.15 -3.58 5.92
C ALA A 89 21.04 -2.78 4.60
N ASP A 90 22.17 -2.54 3.93
CA ASP A 90 22.22 -1.88 2.61
C ASP A 90 21.37 -2.56 1.52
N PHE A 91 21.02 -3.85 1.65
CA PHE A 91 20.18 -4.57 0.68
C PHE A 91 18.78 -4.89 1.23
N SER A 92 18.34 -4.16 2.26
CA SER A 92 17.02 -4.37 2.89
C SER A 92 15.87 -4.17 1.90
N ALA A 93 16.03 -3.29 0.90
CA ALA A 93 15.02 -3.09 -0.14
C ALA A 93 14.83 -4.33 -1.03
N GLU A 94 15.92 -5.00 -1.43
CA GLU A 94 15.85 -6.27 -2.18
C GLU A 94 15.23 -7.38 -1.31
N ALA A 95 15.58 -7.42 -0.03
CA ALA A 95 14.97 -8.36 0.92
C ALA A 95 13.46 -8.09 1.05
N GLU A 96 13.05 -6.83 1.22
CA GLU A 96 11.66 -6.41 1.34
C GLU A 96 10.82 -6.78 0.09
N ARG A 97 11.35 -6.53 -1.11
CA ARG A 97 10.67 -6.94 -2.36
C ARG A 97 10.34 -8.42 -2.35
N THR A 98 11.25 -9.24 -1.86
CA THR A 98 11.09 -10.69 -1.78
C THR A 98 10.02 -11.10 -0.77
N LEU A 99 9.86 -10.36 0.34
CA LEU A 99 8.85 -10.65 1.36
C LEU A 99 7.43 -10.68 0.79
N SER A 100 7.13 -9.81 -0.16
CA SER A 100 5.80 -9.71 -0.79
C SER A 100 5.31 -10.98 -1.49
N VAL A 101 6.21 -11.94 -1.75
CA VAL A 101 5.90 -13.22 -2.42
C VAL A 101 6.18 -14.44 -1.54
N LEU A 102 6.53 -14.28 -0.26
CA LEU A 102 6.76 -15.43 0.63
C LEU A 102 5.45 -15.95 1.22
N ASP A 103 5.33 -17.28 1.32
CA ASP A 103 4.31 -17.95 2.14
C ASP A 103 4.86 -18.31 3.53
N LEU A 104 6.19 -18.48 3.64
CA LEU A 104 6.88 -18.81 4.87
C LEU A 104 8.25 -18.12 4.93
N ALA A 105 8.62 -17.60 6.08
CA ALA A 105 9.96 -17.07 6.33
C ALA A 105 10.70 -17.94 7.35
N ILE A 106 12.00 -18.16 7.12
CA ILE A 106 12.92 -18.70 8.13
C ILE A 106 13.81 -17.57 8.61
N LEU A 107 13.60 -17.15 9.86
CA LEU A 107 14.45 -16.19 10.53
C LEU A 107 15.64 -16.91 11.16
N ILE A 108 16.85 -16.59 10.70
CA ILE A 108 18.08 -17.21 11.19
C ILE A 108 18.75 -16.28 12.20
N VAL A 109 19.00 -16.82 13.39
CA VAL A 109 19.65 -16.11 14.48
C VAL A 109 20.95 -16.84 14.84
N SER A 110 22.03 -16.10 15.07
CA SER A 110 23.30 -16.69 15.48
C SER A 110 23.26 -17.00 16.98
N GLY A 111 23.57 -18.23 17.38
CA GLY A 111 23.60 -18.66 18.79
C GLY A 111 24.52 -17.82 19.69
N PRO A 112 25.76 -17.52 19.26
CA PRO A 112 26.65 -16.63 20.00
C PRO A 112 26.15 -15.18 20.04
N ASP A 113 25.68 -14.65 18.90
CA ASP A 113 25.40 -13.21 18.76
C ASP A 113 23.99 -12.83 19.26
N GLY A 114 23.05 -13.77 19.31
CA GLY A 114 21.67 -13.53 19.77
C GLY A 114 20.88 -12.58 18.85
N VAL A 115 19.89 -11.89 19.43
CA VAL A 115 19.05 -10.95 18.67
C VAL A 115 19.81 -9.65 18.40
N GLN A 116 20.04 -9.37 17.11
CA GLN A 116 20.71 -8.17 16.63
C GLN A 116 19.70 -7.09 16.19
N SER A 117 20.14 -5.85 16.09
CA SER A 117 19.35 -4.72 15.58
C SER A 117 18.73 -4.99 14.21
N HIS A 118 19.50 -5.52 13.25
CA HIS A 118 18.99 -5.86 11.92
C HIS A 118 17.97 -7.02 11.98
N THR A 119 18.12 -7.96 12.92
CA THR A 119 17.10 -8.98 13.19
C THR A 119 15.76 -8.33 13.59
N ARG A 120 15.78 -7.23 14.36
CA ARG A 120 14.57 -6.48 14.73
C ARG A 120 13.94 -5.78 13.52
N THR A 121 14.76 -5.24 12.62
CA THR A 121 14.27 -4.66 11.35
C THR A 121 13.59 -5.72 10.49
N ILE A 122 14.22 -6.88 10.31
CA ILE A 122 13.64 -8.02 9.59
C ILE A 122 12.32 -8.44 10.25
N TRP A 123 12.27 -8.52 11.58
CA TRP A 123 11.05 -8.89 12.31
C TRP A 123 9.91 -7.90 12.07
N LYS A 124 10.17 -6.59 12.13
CA LYS A 124 9.18 -5.55 11.82
C LYS A 124 8.65 -5.69 10.40
N LEU A 125 9.51 -5.98 9.42
CA LEU A 125 9.07 -6.23 8.05
C LEU A 125 8.21 -7.48 7.96
N LEU A 126 8.64 -8.60 8.54
CA LEU A 126 7.85 -9.83 8.56
C LEU A 126 6.46 -9.60 9.16
N ASP A 127 6.37 -8.78 10.21
CA ASP A 127 5.11 -8.39 10.85
C ASP A 127 4.22 -7.54 9.96
N ALA A 128 4.77 -6.51 9.33
CA ALA A 128 4.03 -5.64 8.41
C ALA A 128 3.45 -6.41 7.21
N TYR A 129 4.17 -7.43 6.72
CA TYR A 129 3.72 -8.29 5.62
C TYR A 129 2.88 -9.50 6.08
N GLY A 130 2.72 -9.72 7.39
CA GLY A 130 1.92 -10.83 7.93
C GLY A 130 2.43 -12.23 7.60
N ILE A 131 3.74 -12.39 7.38
CA ILE A 131 4.33 -13.66 6.90
C ILE A 131 4.53 -14.64 8.07
N PRO A 132 4.09 -15.90 8.00
CA PRO A 132 4.40 -16.92 8.99
C PRO A 132 5.91 -17.15 9.15
N VAL A 133 6.40 -17.35 10.38
CA VAL A 133 7.85 -17.40 10.66
C VAL A 133 8.25 -18.66 11.42
N PHE A 134 9.29 -19.33 10.94
CA PHE A 134 10.06 -20.34 11.67
C PHE A 134 11.40 -19.71 12.04
N VAL A 135 11.93 -20.03 13.22
CA VAL A 135 13.22 -19.52 13.68
C VAL A 135 14.24 -20.65 13.68
N PHE A 136 15.42 -20.41 13.11
CA PHE A 136 16.56 -21.34 13.20
C PHE A 136 17.73 -20.66 13.89
N VAL A 137 18.02 -21.09 15.12
CA VAL A 137 19.19 -20.64 15.88
C VAL A 137 20.40 -21.45 15.43
N ASN A 138 21.25 -20.81 14.64
CA ASN A 138 22.40 -21.41 13.96
C ASN A 138 23.69 -21.24 14.77
N LYS A 139 24.77 -21.91 14.35
CA LYS A 139 26.11 -21.86 14.97
C LYS A 139 26.14 -22.31 16.44
N MET A 140 25.22 -23.19 16.84
CA MET A 140 25.18 -23.75 18.19
C MET A 140 26.43 -24.58 18.57
N ASP A 141 27.31 -24.81 17.59
CA ASP A 141 28.57 -25.51 17.79
C ASP A 141 29.75 -24.62 18.23
N ARG A 142 29.53 -23.30 18.35
CA ARG A 142 30.54 -22.34 18.84
C ARG A 142 30.45 -22.13 20.35
N GLU A 143 31.59 -21.89 20.98
CA GLU A 143 31.67 -21.52 22.40
C GLU A 143 30.83 -20.26 22.69
N GLY A 144 30.09 -20.27 23.81
CA GLY A 144 29.19 -19.17 24.19
C GLY A 144 27.78 -19.25 23.59
N SER A 145 27.46 -20.29 22.81
CA SER A 145 26.10 -20.51 22.30
C SER A 145 25.21 -21.10 23.40
N ASP A 146 24.13 -20.41 23.75
CA ASP A 146 23.11 -20.87 24.69
C ASP A 146 21.72 -20.67 24.10
N GLY A 147 21.04 -21.77 23.79
CA GLY A 147 19.72 -21.76 23.15
C GLY A 147 18.63 -21.16 24.04
N ASN A 148 18.71 -21.38 25.35
CA ASN A 148 17.74 -20.85 26.31
C ASN A 148 17.87 -19.33 26.44
N ARG A 149 19.12 -18.83 26.44
CA ARG A 149 19.39 -17.38 26.40
C ARG A 149 18.76 -16.74 25.16
N VAL A 150 19.03 -17.29 23.97
CA VAL A 150 18.49 -16.75 22.71
C VAL A 150 16.97 -16.83 22.68
N LEU A 151 16.37 -17.92 23.17
CA LEU A 151 14.92 -18.06 23.27
C LEU A 151 14.31 -16.98 24.18
N ALA A 152 14.95 -16.71 25.32
CA ALA A 152 14.52 -15.64 26.22
C ALA A 152 14.66 -14.24 25.58
N GLU A 153 15.73 -14.00 24.81
CA GLU A 153 15.91 -12.76 24.05
C GLU A 153 14.81 -12.58 22.99
N LEU A 154 14.48 -13.64 22.24
CA LEU A 154 13.37 -13.61 21.27
C LEU A 154 12.04 -13.28 21.94
N LYS A 155 11.72 -13.95 23.06
CA LYS A 155 10.48 -13.68 23.83
C LYS A 155 10.43 -12.25 24.38
N LYS A 156 11.57 -11.72 24.82
CA LYS A 156 11.68 -10.36 25.36
C LYS A 156 11.51 -9.29 24.29
N ASP A 157 12.17 -9.46 23.14
CA ASP A 157 12.24 -8.42 22.10
C ASP A 157 11.02 -8.44 21.17
N PHE A 158 10.48 -9.63 20.89
CA PHE A 158 9.43 -9.84 19.88
C PHE A 158 8.09 -10.29 20.45
N GLY A 159 8.02 -10.53 21.76
CA GLY A 159 6.80 -10.94 22.45
C GLY A 159 6.66 -12.45 22.65
N PRO A 160 5.55 -12.90 23.25
CA PRO A 160 5.31 -14.31 23.51
C PRO A 160 5.07 -15.12 22.22
N GLY A 161 5.15 -16.45 22.31
CA GLY A 161 4.83 -17.36 21.20
C GLY A 161 6.02 -18.09 20.58
N PHE A 162 7.25 -17.77 20.98
CA PHE A 162 8.44 -18.53 20.56
C PHE A 162 8.58 -19.81 21.36
N VAL A 163 8.43 -20.96 20.70
CA VAL A 163 8.45 -22.27 21.34
C VAL A 163 9.55 -23.13 20.71
N ALA A 164 10.34 -23.81 21.54
CA ALA A 164 11.38 -24.71 21.07
C ALA A 164 10.77 -25.98 20.46
N PHE A 165 11.25 -26.39 19.28
CA PHE A 165 10.87 -27.62 18.60
C PHE A 165 12.06 -28.57 18.51
N GLU A 166 11.81 -29.83 18.83
CA GLU A 166 12.76 -30.93 18.77
C GLU A 166 12.28 -32.00 17.77
N LYS A 167 13.02 -33.11 17.70
CA LYS A 167 12.80 -34.18 16.71
C LYS A 167 11.42 -34.85 16.79
N GLU A 168 10.82 -34.86 17.98
CA GLU A 168 9.53 -35.49 18.26
C GLU A 168 8.34 -34.50 18.25
N GLY A 169 8.59 -33.20 18.09
CA GLY A 169 7.55 -32.16 18.14
C GLY A 169 7.96 -30.97 19.01
N PRO A 170 6.98 -30.15 19.49
CA PRO A 170 7.28 -29.06 20.42
C PRO A 170 7.88 -29.62 21.71
N ALA A 171 8.99 -29.02 22.17
CA ALA A 171 9.67 -29.42 23.39
C ALA A 171 8.83 -29.11 24.65
N ASP A 172 8.02 -28.03 24.56
CA ASP A 172 7.11 -27.59 25.60
C ASP A 172 5.71 -27.41 25.02
N THR A 173 4.86 -28.43 25.19
CA THR A 173 3.47 -28.43 24.74
C THR A 173 2.62 -27.45 25.56
N GLU A 174 2.99 -27.14 26.81
CA GLU A 174 2.25 -26.19 27.65
C GLU A 174 2.44 -24.76 27.15
N ASP A 175 3.69 -24.36 26.86
CA ASP A 175 4.01 -23.06 26.28
C ASP A 175 3.34 -22.87 24.91
N LEU A 176 3.25 -23.94 24.11
CA LEU A 176 2.51 -23.94 22.84
C LEU A 176 0.99 -23.78 23.04
N ALA A 177 0.41 -24.46 24.03
CA ALA A 177 -1.02 -24.34 24.34
C ALA A 177 -1.39 -22.91 24.73
N CYS A 178 -0.51 -22.21 25.46
CA CYS A 178 -0.73 -20.82 25.88
C CYS A 178 -0.70 -19.79 24.73
N CYS A 179 -0.29 -20.18 23.52
CA CYS A 179 -0.21 -19.26 22.39
C CYS A 179 -1.59 -18.84 21.85
N THR A 180 -2.63 -19.69 22.00
CA THR A 180 -4.01 -19.39 21.56
C THR A 180 -5.04 -20.06 22.47
N GLU A 181 -6.20 -19.42 22.65
CA GLU A 181 -7.33 -19.99 23.40
C GLU A 181 -7.76 -21.36 22.84
N GLU A 182 -7.85 -21.49 21.51
CA GLU A 182 -8.21 -22.75 20.82
C GLU A 182 -7.28 -23.92 21.22
N MET A 183 -5.95 -23.71 21.17
CA MET A 183 -4.98 -24.73 21.57
C MET A 183 -4.98 -25.00 23.08
N MET A 184 -5.28 -23.99 23.90
CA MET A 184 -5.39 -24.14 25.35
C MET A 184 -6.60 -25.01 25.73
N GLU A 185 -7.74 -24.79 25.08
CA GLU A 185 -8.94 -25.62 25.25
C GLU A 185 -8.68 -27.07 24.83
N ASP A 186 -8.11 -27.28 23.64
CA ASP A 186 -7.72 -28.61 23.13
C ASP A 186 -6.83 -29.36 24.15
N TYR A 187 -5.81 -28.67 24.70
CA TYR A 187 -4.88 -29.25 25.67
C TYR A 187 -5.53 -29.56 27.01
N LEU A 188 -6.41 -28.68 27.53
CA LEU A 188 -7.11 -28.92 28.79
C LEU A 188 -8.12 -30.06 28.70
N GLU A 189 -8.77 -30.25 27.54
CA GLU A 189 -9.74 -31.33 27.33
C GLU A 189 -9.08 -32.69 27.03
N THR A 190 -8.07 -32.70 26.16
CA THR A 190 -7.51 -33.93 25.58
C THR A 190 -6.08 -34.24 26.02
N GLY A 191 -5.36 -33.28 26.61
CA GLY A 191 -3.94 -33.38 26.92
C GLY A 191 -3.03 -33.32 25.68
N GLN A 192 -3.58 -33.02 24.50
CA GLN A 192 -2.85 -32.93 23.24
C GLN A 192 -3.31 -31.71 22.43
N ILE A 193 -2.43 -31.19 21.58
CA ILE A 193 -2.76 -30.10 20.65
C ILE A 193 -2.89 -30.69 19.26
N SER A 194 -3.96 -30.33 18.55
CA SER A 194 -4.19 -30.78 17.18
C SER A 194 -3.17 -30.15 16.21
N GLU A 195 -2.68 -30.93 15.22
CA GLU A 195 -1.77 -30.41 14.18
C GLU A 195 -2.38 -29.23 13.41
N SER A 196 -3.69 -29.27 13.17
CA SER A 196 -4.45 -28.18 12.57
C SER A 196 -4.42 -26.90 13.40
N GLY A 197 -4.48 -27.02 14.73
CA GLY A 197 -4.36 -25.87 15.64
C GLY A 197 -2.98 -25.23 15.56
N ILE A 198 -1.92 -26.04 15.50
CA ILE A 198 -0.53 -25.56 15.36
C ILE A 198 -0.35 -24.82 14.03
N ILE A 199 -0.83 -25.39 12.91
CA ILE A 199 -0.76 -24.74 11.59
C ILE A 199 -1.50 -23.40 11.61
N ALA A 200 -2.72 -23.37 12.15
CA ALA A 200 -3.52 -22.14 12.24
C ALA A 200 -2.85 -21.08 13.13
N ALA A 201 -2.21 -21.49 14.24
CA ALA A 201 -1.50 -20.57 15.12
C ALA A 201 -0.26 -19.97 14.44
N ILE A 202 0.47 -20.76 13.64
CA ILE A 202 1.61 -20.28 12.86
C ILE A 202 1.15 -19.34 11.74
N GLU A 203 0.08 -19.70 11.01
CA GLU A 203 -0.50 -18.87 9.95
C GLU A 203 -1.01 -17.52 10.49
N LYS A 204 -1.61 -17.52 11.70
CA LYS A 204 -2.05 -16.31 12.40
C LYS A 204 -0.92 -15.56 13.12
N ARG A 205 0.35 -16.00 12.99
CA ARG A 205 1.53 -15.45 13.68
C ARG A 205 1.36 -15.35 15.21
N LYS A 206 0.79 -16.40 15.82
CA LYS A 206 0.64 -16.54 17.28
C LYS A 206 1.63 -17.53 17.88
N ALA A 207 2.11 -18.48 17.09
CA ALA A 207 3.15 -19.43 17.47
C ALA A 207 4.31 -19.36 16.48
N PHE A 208 5.54 -19.38 17.00
CA PHE A 208 6.79 -19.29 16.23
C PHE A 208 7.70 -20.46 16.62
N PRO A 209 7.75 -21.53 15.80
CA PRO A 209 8.61 -22.68 16.05
C PRO A 209 10.10 -22.29 16.00
N VAL A 210 10.86 -22.64 17.05
CA VAL A 210 12.30 -22.36 17.18
C VAL A 210 13.10 -23.64 17.17
N PHE A 211 14.00 -23.76 16.21
CA PHE A 211 14.92 -24.90 16.05
C PHE A 211 16.34 -24.49 16.40
N PHE A 212 17.10 -25.38 17.02
CA PHE A 212 18.50 -25.16 17.38
C PHE A 212 19.41 -26.09 16.59
N GLY A 213 20.50 -25.56 16.03
CA GLY A 213 21.40 -26.39 15.24
C GLY A 213 22.67 -25.70 14.76
N SER A 214 23.39 -26.44 13.92
CA SER A 214 24.56 -25.92 13.21
C SER A 214 24.46 -26.37 11.76
N ALA A 215 24.13 -25.44 10.88
CA ALA A 215 24.07 -25.70 9.44
C ALA A 215 25.43 -26.18 8.89
N LEU A 216 26.53 -25.69 9.45
CA LEU A 216 27.89 -26.09 9.06
C LEU A 216 28.18 -27.56 9.38
N ARG A 217 27.64 -28.07 10.49
CA ARG A 217 27.76 -29.47 10.91
C ARG A 217 26.57 -30.33 10.50
N ASP A 218 25.63 -29.77 9.73
CA ASP A 218 24.43 -30.44 9.25
C ASP A 218 23.59 -31.03 10.40
N GLN A 219 23.41 -30.23 11.47
CA GLN A 219 22.65 -30.54 12.68
C GLN A 219 21.42 -29.62 12.78
N GLY A 220 20.23 -30.17 13.07
CA GLY A 220 18.97 -29.43 13.20
C GLY A 220 18.25 -29.14 11.89
N VAL A 221 18.90 -29.37 10.74
CA VAL A 221 18.35 -29.07 9.40
C VAL A 221 17.27 -30.10 9.01
N GLU A 222 17.41 -31.35 9.41
CA GLU A 222 16.44 -32.41 9.13
C GLU A 222 15.15 -32.20 9.92
N GLU A 223 15.27 -31.82 11.19
CA GLU A 223 14.16 -31.45 12.07
C GLU A 223 13.38 -30.26 11.51
N LEU A 224 14.09 -29.23 11.04
CA LEU A 224 13.50 -28.07 10.38
C LEU A 224 12.73 -28.46 9.10
N LEU A 225 13.32 -29.28 8.23
CA LEU A 225 12.67 -29.73 6.99
C LEU A 225 11.39 -30.53 7.26
N LYS A 226 11.43 -31.44 8.24
CA LYS A 226 10.25 -32.20 8.66
C LYS A 226 9.16 -31.29 9.21
N ALA A 227 9.52 -30.30 10.01
CA ALA A 227 8.55 -29.34 10.53
C ALA A 227 7.93 -28.46 9.43
N ILE A 228 8.68 -28.08 8.39
CA ILE A 228 8.14 -27.35 7.23
C ILE A 228 7.15 -28.23 6.45
N GLU A 229 7.41 -29.53 6.34
CA GLU A 229 6.49 -30.48 5.72
C GLU A 229 5.18 -30.62 6.51
N THR A 230 5.28 -30.78 7.84
CA THR A 230 4.13 -31.02 8.72
C THR A 230 3.34 -29.75 9.02
N TYR A 231 4.03 -28.71 9.51
CA TYR A 231 3.43 -27.49 10.06
C TYR A 231 3.51 -26.28 9.13
N GLY A 232 4.13 -26.40 7.95
CA GLY A 232 4.26 -25.30 7.00
C GLY A 232 2.89 -24.83 6.48
N PRO A 233 2.69 -23.52 6.28
CA PRO A 233 1.42 -22.92 5.92
C PRO A 233 0.89 -23.48 4.58
N ARG A 234 -0.43 -23.53 4.41
CA ARG A 234 -1.07 -24.11 3.21
C ARG A 234 -1.95 -23.06 2.53
N PRO A 235 -1.34 -22.11 1.80
CA PRO A 235 -2.09 -21.04 1.15
C PRO A 235 -3.09 -21.61 0.13
N SER A 236 -4.31 -21.07 0.17
CA SER A 236 -5.38 -21.37 -0.78
C SER A 236 -5.51 -20.22 -1.75
N TYR A 237 -5.43 -20.52 -3.04
CA TYR A 237 -5.47 -19.53 -4.11
C TYR A 237 -6.77 -19.68 -4.92
N GLY A 238 -7.29 -18.57 -5.45
CA GLY A 238 -8.48 -18.58 -6.30
C GLY A 238 -8.22 -19.16 -7.69
N ASP A 239 -9.29 -19.44 -8.45
CA ASP A 239 -9.19 -20.02 -9.80
C ASP A 239 -8.84 -19.00 -10.90
N VAL A 240 -9.01 -17.71 -10.62
CA VAL A 240 -8.75 -16.63 -11.58
C VAL A 240 -7.27 -16.31 -11.59
N PHE A 241 -6.68 -16.12 -12.79
CA PHE A 241 -5.29 -15.72 -12.93
C PHE A 241 -5.00 -14.44 -12.14
N SER A 242 -4.07 -14.56 -11.20
CA SER A 242 -3.47 -13.44 -10.50
C SER A 242 -2.00 -13.73 -10.22
N ALA A 243 -1.18 -12.68 -10.28
CA ALA A 243 0.24 -12.80 -10.01
C ALA A 243 0.81 -11.49 -9.46
N ARG A 244 1.89 -11.61 -8.70
CA ARG A 244 2.65 -10.47 -8.18
C ARG A 244 4.06 -10.48 -8.75
N VAL A 245 4.46 -9.36 -9.36
CA VAL A 245 5.84 -9.11 -9.77
C VAL A 245 6.65 -8.70 -8.55
N TYR A 246 7.77 -9.37 -8.28
CA TYR A 246 8.65 -8.99 -7.17
C TYR A 246 10.05 -8.59 -7.61
N LYS A 247 10.50 -9.03 -8.79
CA LYS A 247 11.83 -8.74 -9.30
C LYS A 247 11.86 -8.64 -10.81
N ILE A 248 12.67 -7.73 -11.32
CA ILE A 248 13.03 -7.66 -12.73
C ILE A 248 14.52 -7.97 -12.84
N SER A 249 14.88 -8.80 -13.81
CA SER A 249 16.27 -9.10 -14.09
C SER A 249 16.50 -9.17 -15.60
N ARG A 250 17.76 -9.13 -16.02
CA ARG A 250 18.16 -9.37 -17.41
C ARG A 250 19.17 -10.51 -17.47
N ASP A 251 18.97 -11.42 -18.42
CA ASP A 251 19.96 -12.48 -18.63
C ASP A 251 21.24 -11.97 -19.31
N LYS A 252 22.21 -12.88 -19.50
CA LYS A 252 23.49 -12.57 -20.17
C LYS A 252 23.33 -12.08 -21.61
N ARG A 253 22.17 -12.26 -22.24
CA ARG A 253 21.85 -11.77 -23.59
C ARG A 253 21.10 -10.44 -23.55
N GLY A 254 20.85 -9.89 -22.37
CA GLY A 254 20.09 -8.64 -22.16
C GLY A 254 18.57 -8.83 -22.24
N VAL A 255 18.06 -10.06 -22.31
CA VAL A 255 16.62 -10.30 -22.36
C VAL A 255 16.03 -10.03 -20.99
N ARG A 256 15.05 -9.13 -20.96
CA ARG A 256 14.30 -8.74 -19.76
C ARG A 256 13.43 -9.90 -19.27
N GLN A 257 13.48 -10.13 -17.96
CA GLN A 257 12.79 -11.19 -17.25
C GLN A 257 12.00 -10.59 -16.11
N THR A 258 10.71 -10.90 -16.07
CA THR A 258 9.81 -10.48 -15.00
C THR A 258 9.60 -11.69 -14.08
N HIS A 259 10.14 -11.64 -12.87
CA HIS A 259 9.94 -12.68 -11.87
C HIS A 259 8.62 -12.42 -11.15
N ILE A 260 7.72 -13.42 -11.22
CA ILE A 260 6.38 -13.35 -10.68
C ILE A 260 6.07 -14.55 -9.80
N LYS A 261 5.26 -14.33 -8.76
CA LYS A 261 4.57 -15.40 -8.05
C LYS A 261 3.13 -15.47 -8.52
N ILE A 262 2.66 -16.65 -8.91
CA ILE A 262 1.26 -16.88 -9.26
C ILE A 262 0.46 -17.02 -7.97
N THR A 263 -0.47 -16.10 -7.73
CA THR A 263 -1.32 -16.03 -6.52
C THR A 263 -2.76 -16.49 -6.79
N GLY A 264 -3.03 -16.95 -8.02
CA GLY A 264 -4.35 -17.41 -8.43
C GLY A 264 -4.32 -17.99 -9.85
N GLY A 265 -5.13 -19.01 -10.08
CA GLY A 265 -5.27 -19.68 -11.36
C GLY A 265 -3.96 -20.33 -11.85
N SER A 266 -3.70 -20.18 -13.14
CA SER A 266 -2.50 -20.69 -13.81
C SER A 266 -2.09 -19.75 -14.94
N LEU A 267 -0.81 -19.79 -15.32
CA LEU A 267 -0.26 -19.06 -16.46
C LEU A 267 0.34 -20.04 -17.46
N LYS A 268 -0.06 -19.95 -18.73
CA LYS A 268 0.51 -20.75 -19.81
C LYS A 268 1.43 -19.91 -20.68
N SER A 269 2.44 -20.57 -21.25
CA SER A 269 3.29 -19.93 -22.26
C SER A 269 2.41 -19.47 -23.43
N LYS A 270 2.67 -18.25 -23.90
CA LYS A 270 1.95 -17.51 -24.94
C LYS A 270 0.61 -16.90 -24.51
N ASP A 271 0.24 -16.97 -23.24
CA ASP A 271 -0.92 -16.25 -22.74
C ASP A 271 -0.73 -14.73 -22.83
N ILE A 272 -1.85 -14.02 -22.99
CA ILE A 272 -1.89 -12.56 -23.02
C ILE A 272 -2.15 -12.07 -21.60
N ILE A 273 -1.19 -11.31 -21.07
CA ILE A 273 -1.28 -10.64 -19.79
C ILE A 273 -1.75 -9.21 -20.04
N ARG A 274 -2.76 -8.79 -19.28
CA ARG A 274 -3.35 -7.45 -19.36
C ARG A 274 -2.93 -6.64 -18.14
N GLY A 275 -2.41 -5.45 -18.37
CA GLY A 275 -2.16 -4.45 -17.34
C GLY A 275 -3.05 -3.22 -17.52
N ASN A 276 -2.76 -2.17 -16.75
CA ASN A 276 -3.46 -0.89 -16.85
C ASN A 276 -3.12 -0.17 -18.17
N GLY A 277 -3.92 -0.41 -19.21
CA GLY A 277 -3.78 0.24 -20.51
C GLY A 277 -2.80 -0.44 -21.48
N TRP A 278 -2.31 -1.65 -21.18
CA TRP A 278 -1.45 -2.44 -22.06
C TRP A 278 -1.83 -3.93 -22.06
N GLU A 279 -1.56 -4.60 -23.18
CA GLU A 279 -1.68 -6.05 -23.32
C GLU A 279 -0.39 -6.59 -23.95
N GLU A 280 0.29 -7.50 -23.25
CA GLU A 280 1.53 -8.11 -23.73
C GLU A 280 1.46 -9.63 -23.60
N LYS A 281 2.33 -10.31 -24.32
CA LYS A 281 2.35 -11.77 -24.39
C LYS A 281 3.47 -12.34 -23.54
N ALA A 282 3.16 -13.35 -22.74
CA ALA A 282 4.15 -14.14 -22.03
C ALA A 282 4.85 -15.12 -22.99
N ASP A 283 5.95 -14.72 -23.62
CA ASP A 283 6.60 -15.51 -24.68
C ASP A 283 7.09 -16.87 -24.17
N GLU A 284 7.91 -16.84 -23.12
CA GLU A 284 8.47 -18.03 -22.47
C GLU A 284 8.40 -17.89 -20.96
N ILE A 285 8.03 -18.99 -20.28
CA ILE A 285 8.04 -19.12 -18.83
C ILE A 285 9.23 -20.00 -18.44
N ARG A 286 10.05 -19.51 -17.52
CA ARG A 286 11.28 -20.16 -17.05
C ARG A 286 11.19 -20.42 -15.54
N LEU A 287 11.55 -21.62 -15.13
CA LEU A 287 11.66 -22.02 -13.73
C LEU A 287 13.14 -22.07 -13.35
N TYR A 288 13.58 -21.15 -12.50
CA TYR A 288 14.96 -21.05 -12.07
C TYR A 288 15.27 -22.00 -10.90
N SER A 289 16.51 -22.51 -10.90
CA SER A 289 17.17 -23.14 -9.76
C SER A 289 18.67 -22.85 -9.84
N GLY A 290 19.13 -21.93 -8.98
CA GLY A 290 20.46 -21.35 -9.02
C GLY A 290 20.75 -20.66 -10.35
N GLY A 291 21.89 -20.96 -10.96
CA GLY A 291 22.29 -20.40 -12.25
C GLY A 291 21.65 -21.07 -13.49
N SER A 292 20.75 -22.03 -13.30
CA SER A 292 20.12 -22.81 -14.39
C SER A 292 18.60 -22.64 -14.40
N TYR A 293 17.96 -22.88 -15.56
CA TYR A 293 16.51 -22.83 -15.68
C TYR A 293 15.97 -23.95 -16.57
N VAL A 294 14.68 -24.26 -16.37
CA VAL A 294 13.89 -25.17 -17.20
C VAL A 294 12.69 -24.40 -17.77
N PRO A 295 12.43 -24.47 -19.09
CA PRO A 295 11.23 -23.86 -19.66
C PRO A 295 9.98 -24.65 -19.23
N ALA A 296 8.92 -23.93 -18.86
CA ALA A 296 7.64 -24.50 -18.47
C ALA A 296 6.53 -24.08 -19.44
N GLY A 297 5.64 -25.03 -19.78
CA GLY A 297 4.46 -24.75 -20.60
C GLY A 297 3.32 -24.12 -19.80
N GLU A 298 3.23 -24.44 -18.51
CA GLU A 298 2.19 -23.98 -17.59
C GLU A 298 2.74 -23.94 -16.16
N VAL A 299 2.39 -22.91 -15.41
CA VAL A 299 2.75 -22.71 -14.00
C VAL A 299 1.47 -22.46 -13.20
N ARG A 300 1.33 -23.16 -12.07
CA ARG A 300 0.14 -23.11 -11.20
C ARG A 300 0.32 -22.10 -10.07
N SER A 301 -0.78 -21.78 -9.40
CA SER A 301 -0.76 -20.95 -8.18
C SER A 301 0.16 -21.51 -7.09
N GLY A 302 0.82 -20.61 -6.36
CA GLY A 302 1.84 -20.90 -5.35
C GLY A 302 3.26 -21.00 -5.89
N GLN A 303 3.45 -21.14 -7.20
CA GLN A 303 4.78 -21.22 -7.80
C GLN A 303 5.31 -19.84 -8.21
N VAL A 304 6.62 -19.67 -8.04
CA VAL A 304 7.38 -18.55 -8.62
C VAL A 304 7.81 -18.94 -10.03
N CYS A 305 7.90 -18.00 -10.97
CA CYS A 305 8.48 -18.20 -12.29
C CYS A 305 8.98 -16.88 -12.89
N ALA A 306 9.84 -16.97 -13.89
CA ALA A 306 10.28 -15.82 -14.67
C ALA A 306 9.62 -15.83 -16.06
N VAL A 307 9.05 -14.71 -16.45
CA VAL A 307 8.35 -14.52 -17.72
C VAL A 307 9.13 -13.54 -18.60
N THR A 308 9.26 -13.89 -19.88
CA THR A 308 9.83 -13.02 -20.92
C THR A 308 8.74 -12.45 -21.83
N GLY A 309 9.02 -11.35 -22.52
CA GLY A 309 8.08 -10.69 -23.44
C GLY A 309 7.23 -9.57 -22.80
N LEU A 310 7.36 -9.36 -21.49
CA LEU A 310 6.76 -8.23 -20.79
C LEU A 310 7.74 -7.06 -20.77
N SER A 311 7.30 -5.85 -21.11
CA SER A 311 8.11 -4.63 -21.10
C SER A 311 7.57 -3.56 -20.14
N HIS A 312 6.26 -3.54 -19.90
CA HIS A 312 5.60 -2.53 -19.06
C HIS A 312 5.48 -2.90 -17.58
N THR A 313 6.13 -3.98 -17.14
CA THR A 313 6.04 -4.44 -15.75
C THR A 313 7.02 -3.72 -14.82
N TYR A 314 6.72 -3.66 -13.52
CA TYR A 314 7.64 -3.15 -12.49
C TYR A 314 7.54 -3.98 -11.20
N ALA A 315 8.58 -3.98 -10.36
CA ALA A 315 8.55 -4.73 -9.10
C ALA A 315 7.49 -4.16 -8.14
N GLY A 316 6.76 -5.04 -7.47
CA GLY A 316 5.62 -4.69 -6.61
C GLY A 316 4.27 -4.64 -7.34
N GLN A 317 4.24 -4.75 -8.67
CA GLN A 317 3.01 -4.69 -9.46
C GLN A 317 2.18 -5.98 -9.36
N GLY A 318 0.88 -5.84 -9.12
CA GLY A 318 -0.10 -6.91 -9.31
C GLY A 318 -0.55 -7.06 -10.78
N LEU A 319 -0.71 -8.30 -11.22
CA LEU A 319 -1.17 -8.70 -12.54
C LEU A 319 -2.44 -9.55 -12.43
N GLY A 320 -3.35 -9.42 -13.41
CA GLY A 320 -4.61 -10.18 -13.44
C GLY A 320 -5.62 -9.67 -12.41
N ALA A 321 -6.17 -10.58 -11.60
CA ALA A 321 -7.14 -10.21 -10.55
C ALA A 321 -6.51 -9.55 -9.31
N GLU A 322 -5.18 -9.59 -9.17
CA GLU A 322 -4.46 -8.92 -8.09
C GLU A 322 -4.21 -7.46 -8.48
N THR A 323 -4.97 -6.55 -7.88
CA THR A 323 -4.88 -5.11 -8.15
C THR A 323 -4.06 -4.40 -7.08
N GLY A 324 -3.15 -3.52 -7.49
CA GLY A 324 -2.40 -2.66 -6.58
C GLY A 324 -0.89 -2.72 -6.81
N THR A 325 -0.17 -1.81 -6.15
CA THR A 325 1.30 -1.83 -6.06
C THR A 325 1.66 -1.95 -4.60
N ALA A 326 2.55 -2.89 -4.25
CA ALA A 326 3.13 -2.93 -2.92
C ALA A 326 4.00 -1.67 -2.72
N VAL A 327 3.61 -0.80 -1.79
CA VAL A 327 4.42 0.37 -1.42
C VAL A 327 5.55 -0.11 -0.51
N PRO A 328 6.83 0.13 -0.87
CA PRO A 328 7.94 -0.24 -0.01
C PRO A 328 7.90 0.57 1.29
N LEU A 329 8.17 -0.09 2.42
CA LEU A 329 8.26 0.53 3.74
C LEU A 329 9.62 1.21 3.95
N ILE A 330 10.65 0.77 3.22
CA ILE A 330 12.01 1.32 3.32
C ILE A 330 12.27 2.26 2.14
N GLU A 331 12.58 3.52 2.44
CA GLU A 331 13.04 4.53 1.47
C GLU A 331 14.53 4.84 1.67
N PRO A 332 15.30 5.10 0.60
CA PRO A 332 16.70 5.50 0.74
C PRO A 332 16.78 6.93 1.32
N ALA A 333 17.65 7.11 2.32
CA ALA A 333 17.78 8.39 3.02
C ALA A 333 18.76 9.38 2.36
N VAL A 334 19.63 8.90 1.46
CA VAL A 334 20.74 9.69 0.88
C VAL A 334 20.72 9.61 -0.64
N THR A 335 20.89 10.76 -1.28
CA THR A 335 21.05 10.88 -2.73
C THR A 335 22.47 11.30 -3.08
N TYR A 336 23.13 10.52 -3.92
CA TYR A 336 24.48 10.74 -4.41
C TYR A 336 24.45 11.30 -5.82
N ARG A 337 25.37 12.21 -6.13
CA ARG A 337 25.63 12.58 -7.51
C ARG A 337 26.55 11.54 -8.14
N MET A 338 26.15 11.00 -9.29
CA MET A 338 26.99 10.14 -10.09
C MET A 338 27.95 10.98 -10.95
N ILE A 339 29.24 10.74 -10.78
CA ILE A 339 30.31 11.35 -11.55
C ILE A 339 30.67 10.39 -12.68
N LEU A 340 30.35 10.80 -13.91
CA LEU A 340 30.65 10.05 -15.13
C LEU A 340 32.08 10.31 -15.61
N PRO A 341 32.73 9.32 -16.27
CA PRO A 341 34.05 9.52 -16.86
C PRO A 341 34.01 10.53 -18.01
N GLN A 342 35.10 11.29 -18.17
CA GLN A 342 35.19 12.37 -19.17
C GLN A 342 34.92 11.84 -20.59
N GLY A 343 34.04 12.53 -21.32
CA GLY A 343 33.66 12.16 -22.69
C GLY A 343 32.45 11.23 -22.81
N THR A 344 31.85 10.79 -21.69
CA THR A 344 30.61 10.02 -21.71
C THR A 344 29.41 10.94 -21.87
N ASP A 345 28.53 10.63 -22.80
CA ASP A 345 27.25 11.33 -22.98
C ASP A 345 26.28 10.98 -21.84
N PRO A 346 25.82 11.96 -21.04
CA PRO A 346 24.90 11.71 -19.93
C PRO A 346 23.57 11.07 -20.35
N ALA A 347 23.08 11.32 -21.56
CA ALA A 347 21.82 10.73 -22.04
C ALA A 347 21.97 9.21 -22.27
N GLN A 348 23.07 8.79 -22.91
CA GLN A 348 23.39 7.37 -23.10
C GLN A 348 23.69 6.66 -21.78
N ALA A 349 24.35 7.35 -20.86
CA ALA A 349 24.54 6.84 -19.50
C ALA A 349 23.18 6.63 -18.82
N MET A 350 22.28 7.62 -18.88
CA MET A 350 20.95 7.55 -18.28
C MET A 350 20.12 6.38 -18.82
N GLU A 351 20.17 6.08 -20.12
CA GLU A 351 19.49 4.91 -20.68
C GLU A 351 20.01 3.58 -20.07
N ARG A 352 21.33 3.44 -19.93
CA ARG A 352 21.95 2.25 -19.31
C ARG A 352 21.65 2.15 -17.82
N PHE A 353 21.71 3.27 -17.11
CA PHE A 353 21.41 3.32 -15.67
C PHE A 353 19.91 3.16 -15.38
N SER A 354 19.02 3.60 -16.28
CA SER A 354 17.58 3.32 -16.19
C SER A 354 17.31 1.81 -16.22
N GLN A 355 18.09 1.02 -16.97
CA GLN A 355 17.97 -0.44 -16.95
C GLN A 355 18.35 -1.03 -15.59
N LEU A 356 19.35 -0.46 -14.90
CA LEU A 356 19.68 -0.87 -13.54
C LEU A 356 18.61 -0.43 -12.53
N GLY A 357 17.99 0.75 -12.73
CA GLY A 357 16.85 1.20 -11.91
C GLY A 357 15.59 0.37 -12.12
N GLU A 358 15.39 -0.22 -13.31
CA GLU A 358 14.32 -1.21 -13.53
C GLU A 358 14.57 -2.50 -12.75
N GLU A 359 15.83 -2.96 -12.70
CA GLU A 359 16.23 -4.17 -11.96
C GLU A 359 16.16 -3.96 -10.44
N ASP A 360 16.58 -2.78 -9.97
CA ASP A 360 16.49 -2.36 -8.58
C ASP A 360 15.79 -1.00 -8.42
N PRO A 361 14.47 -1.00 -8.18
CA PRO A 361 13.71 0.23 -8.00
C PRO A 361 14.13 1.08 -6.79
N ALA A 362 14.87 0.51 -5.83
CA ALA A 362 15.38 1.25 -4.67
C ALA A 362 16.53 2.19 -5.06
N LEU A 363 17.26 1.85 -6.14
CA LEU A 363 18.15 2.76 -6.82
C LEU A 363 17.29 3.79 -7.56
N HIS A 364 16.82 4.82 -6.86
CA HIS A 364 16.10 5.93 -7.47
C HIS A 364 17.09 6.76 -8.31
N ILE A 365 17.28 6.34 -9.55
CA ILE A 365 18.13 7.02 -10.53
C ILE A 365 17.26 8.05 -11.25
N ARG A 366 17.58 9.33 -11.07
CA ARG A 366 16.84 10.46 -11.67
C ARG A 366 17.80 11.42 -12.36
N TRP A 367 17.34 11.96 -13.48
CA TRP A 367 18.02 13.06 -14.15
C TRP A 367 17.60 14.39 -13.51
N ASP A 368 18.56 15.17 -13.04
CA ASP A 368 18.31 16.54 -12.57
C ASP A 368 18.49 17.51 -13.74
N GLU A 369 17.38 17.99 -14.31
CA GLU A 369 17.39 18.92 -15.44
C GLU A 369 18.04 20.28 -15.11
N ARG A 370 17.98 20.71 -13.83
CA ARG A 370 18.52 22.02 -13.41
C ARG A 370 20.04 21.97 -13.27
N ALA A 371 20.57 20.87 -12.73
CA ALA A 371 22.00 20.66 -12.56
C ALA A 371 22.67 20.04 -13.80
N GLY A 372 21.92 19.33 -14.64
CA GLY A 372 22.45 18.53 -15.74
C GLY A 372 23.23 17.31 -15.27
N GLU A 373 22.82 16.72 -14.14
CA GLU A 373 23.55 15.65 -13.44
C GLU A 373 22.64 14.44 -13.17
N ILE A 374 23.23 13.25 -13.08
CA ILE A 374 22.51 12.03 -12.67
C ILE A 374 22.61 11.91 -11.15
N LYS A 375 21.45 11.82 -10.50
CA LYS A 375 21.31 11.58 -9.06
C LYS A 375 20.86 10.15 -8.80
N VAL A 376 21.46 9.51 -7.80
CA VAL A 376 21.17 8.12 -7.39
C VAL A 376 20.90 8.10 -5.90
N SER A 377 19.74 7.62 -5.48
CA SER A 377 19.52 7.32 -4.06
C SER A 377 19.92 5.88 -3.74
N ALA A 378 20.58 5.68 -2.61
CA ALA A 378 21.03 4.36 -2.14
C ALA A 378 20.89 4.25 -0.61
N MET A 379 20.73 3.03 -0.12
CA MET A 379 20.57 2.69 1.30
C MET A 379 21.89 2.77 2.07
N GLY A 380 23.02 2.54 1.39
CA GLY A 380 24.33 2.58 2.03
C GLY A 380 25.50 2.57 1.05
N THR A 381 26.70 2.62 1.62
CA THR A 381 27.94 2.78 0.84
C THR A 381 28.35 1.50 0.12
N LEU A 382 27.95 0.33 0.63
CA LEU A 382 28.24 -0.95 -0.01
C LEU A 382 27.43 -1.08 -1.30
N GLU A 383 26.17 -0.68 -1.29
CA GLU A 383 25.30 -0.67 -2.47
C GLU A 383 25.91 0.18 -3.62
N LEU A 384 26.48 1.34 -3.30
CA LEU A 384 27.21 2.18 -4.27
C LEU A 384 28.45 1.49 -4.82
N GLU A 385 29.22 0.79 -4.00
CA GLU A 385 30.39 0.03 -4.46
C GLU A 385 29.98 -1.07 -5.45
N ILE A 386 28.87 -1.76 -5.16
CA ILE A 386 28.33 -2.77 -6.07
C ILE A 386 27.84 -2.13 -7.35
N LEU A 387 27.12 -1.01 -7.27
CA LEU A 387 26.65 -0.28 -8.45
C LEU A 387 27.82 0.15 -9.34
N LYS A 388 28.92 0.63 -8.75
CA LYS A 388 30.17 0.96 -9.47
C LYS A 388 30.76 -0.26 -10.18
N ARG A 389 30.82 -1.41 -9.51
CA ARG A 389 31.30 -2.65 -10.13
C ARG A 389 30.38 -3.14 -11.24
N MET A 390 29.05 -3.08 -11.05
CA MET A 390 28.08 -3.44 -12.09
C MET A 390 28.20 -2.54 -13.31
N ALA A 391 28.38 -1.22 -13.11
CA ALA A 391 28.58 -0.27 -14.19
C ALA A 391 29.84 -0.59 -15.00
N LYS A 392 30.93 -0.96 -14.32
CA LYS A 392 32.17 -1.41 -14.97
C LYS A 392 31.98 -2.74 -15.72
N ASP A 393 31.43 -3.76 -15.06
CA ASP A 393 31.32 -5.11 -15.61
C ASP A 393 30.32 -5.21 -16.78
N ARG A 394 29.20 -4.48 -16.73
CA ARG A 394 28.14 -4.54 -17.74
C ARG A 394 28.25 -3.48 -18.83
N PHE A 395 28.74 -2.28 -18.48
CA PHE A 395 28.72 -1.14 -19.40
C PHE A 395 30.11 -0.57 -19.69
N ASP A 396 31.18 -1.12 -19.09
CA ASP A 396 32.56 -0.61 -19.19
C ASP A 396 32.67 0.87 -18.78
N LEU A 397 31.90 1.27 -17.77
CA LEU A 397 31.87 2.63 -17.23
C LEU A 397 32.49 2.69 -15.83
N ASP A 398 33.62 3.38 -15.72
CA ASP A 398 34.23 3.72 -14.43
C ASP A 398 33.56 4.97 -13.84
N ILE A 399 32.53 4.75 -13.02
CA ILE A 399 31.78 5.81 -12.32
C ILE A 399 32.31 6.05 -10.90
N GLU A 400 32.12 7.26 -10.40
CA GLU A 400 32.33 7.62 -9.00
C GLU A 400 31.07 8.27 -8.41
N PHE A 401 30.99 8.30 -7.09
CA PHE A 401 29.93 9.00 -6.35
C PHE A 401 30.53 10.10 -5.49
N ASP A 402 29.78 11.18 -5.28
CA ASP A 402 30.16 12.21 -4.32
C ASP A 402 29.83 11.80 -2.87
N ARG A 403 29.91 12.75 -1.93
CA ARG A 403 29.66 12.49 -0.51
C ARG A 403 28.18 12.24 -0.18
N GLY A 404 27.29 12.33 -1.16
CA GLY A 404 25.85 12.27 -0.93
C GLY A 404 25.32 13.57 -0.33
N THR A 405 24.10 13.92 -0.73
CA THR A 405 23.28 14.93 -0.11
C THR A 405 22.08 14.24 0.52
N VAL A 406 21.79 14.62 1.75
CA VAL A 406 20.65 14.05 2.48
C VAL A 406 19.35 14.60 1.91
N ILE A 407 18.35 13.73 1.74
CA ILE A 407 17.02 14.14 1.31
C ILE A 407 16.32 14.73 2.52
N TYR A 408 16.09 16.04 2.51
CA TYR A 408 15.24 16.68 3.50
C TYR A 408 13.79 16.62 3.04
N LYS A 409 12.84 16.54 3.98
CA LYS A 409 11.41 16.73 3.74
C LYS A 409 10.93 17.99 4.46
N GLU A 410 9.78 18.54 4.09
CA GLU A 410 9.18 19.71 4.75
C GLU A 410 7.78 19.38 5.27
N THR A 411 7.37 20.06 6.33
CA THR A 411 6.06 19.89 6.98
C THR A 411 5.65 21.20 7.63
N ILE A 412 4.45 21.29 8.19
CA ILE A 412 3.96 22.50 8.88
C ILE A 412 3.87 22.28 10.39
N ALA A 413 4.03 23.35 11.17
CA ALA A 413 3.90 23.31 12.63
C ALA A 413 2.44 23.46 13.11
N SER A 414 1.62 24.20 12.35
CA SER A 414 0.26 24.58 12.74
C SER A 414 -0.70 24.60 11.55
N PRO A 415 -2.01 24.34 11.77
CA PRO A 415 -3.00 24.38 10.71
C PRO A 415 -3.10 25.74 10.02
N VAL A 416 -3.20 25.75 8.69
CA VAL A 416 -3.30 26.97 7.89
C VAL A 416 -4.23 26.80 6.69
N THR A 417 -4.92 27.88 6.29
CA THR A 417 -5.72 27.89 5.07
C THR A 417 -4.94 28.52 3.91
N GLY A 418 -4.73 27.71 2.87
CA GLY A 418 -4.17 28.10 1.58
C GLY A 418 -5.27 28.44 0.57
N ILE A 419 -5.11 29.54 -0.16
CA ILE A 419 -6.04 29.99 -1.21
C ILE A 419 -5.31 30.07 -2.54
N GLY A 420 -5.84 29.39 -3.54
CA GLY A 420 -5.35 29.41 -4.91
C GLY A 420 -6.42 29.93 -5.84
N HIS A 421 -6.09 30.99 -6.59
CA HIS A 421 -6.97 31.59 -7.58
C HIS A 421 -6.29 31.61 -8.94
N PHE A 422 -7.00 31.16 -9.97
CA PHE A 422 -6.51 31.12 -11.33
C PHE A 422 -7.58 31.65 -12.30
N GLU A 423 -7.38 32.88 -12.76
CA GLU A 423 -8.31 33.58 -13.66
C GLU A 423 -7.58 34.31 -14.80
N PRO A 424 -6.96 33.60 -15.76
CA PRO A 424 -6.60 34.21 -17.05
C PRO A 424 -7.83 34.52 -17.92
N LEU A 425 -7.66 35.29 -19.00
CA LEU A 425 -8.75 35.66 -19.93
C LEU A 425 -9.62 34.44 -20.31
N ARG A 426 -10.89 34.43 -19.88
CA ARG A 426 -11.91 33.36 -20.09
C ARG A 426 -11.67 32.03 -19.36
N HIS A 427 -10.86 32.05 -18.31
CA HIS A 427 -10.61 30.93 -17.39
C HIS A 427 -10.97 31.34 -15.96
N TYR A 428 -11.48 30.43 -15.13
CA TYR A 428 -11.79 30.70 -13.73
C TYR A 428 -11.74 29.43 -12.87
N ALA A 429 -10.87 29.40 -11.87
CA ALA A 429 -10.93 28.42 -10.79
C ALA A 429 -10.43 29.03 -9.48
N GLU A 430 -11.14 28.74 -8.39
CA GLU A 430 -10.77 29.12 -7.03
C GLU A 430 -10.84 27.90 -6.12
N VAL A 431 -9.79 27.66 -5.33
CA VAL A 431 -9.65 26.50 -4.45
C VAL A 431 -9.10 26.94 -3.10
N HIS A 432 -9.77 26.53 -2.01
CA HIS A 432 -9.35 26.77 -0.63
C HIS A 432 -9.03 25.43 0.02
N LEU A 433 -7.81 25.31 0.56
CA LEU A 433 -7.30 24.11 1.18
C LEU A 433 -6.91 24.40 2.63
N LEU A 434 -7.41 23.59 3.56
CA LEU A 434 -6.93 23.55 4.92
C LEU A 434 -5.78 22.54 5.01
N LEU A 435 -4.60 23.03 5.36
CA LEU A 435 -3.39 22.24 5.59
C LEU A 435 -3.25 22.02 7.08
N GLU A 436 -3.28 20.77 7.55
CA GLU A 436 -3.13 20.40 8.96
C GLU A 436 -1.92 19.47 9.13
N PRO A 437 -1.11 19.62 10.19
CA PRO A 437 -0.02 18.69 10.47
C PRO A 437 -0.57 17.33 10.91
N LEU A 438 0.10 16.26 10.49
CA LEU A 438 -0.16 14.89 10.95
C LEU A 438 0.99 14.35 11.81
N GLU A 439 0.76 13.18 12.42
CA GLU A 439 1.83 12.42 13.05
C GLU A 439 2.92 12.06 12.03
N ARG A 440 4.16 11.97 12.52
CA ARG A 440 5.33 11.70 11.68
C ARG A 440 5.22 10.33 11.00
N GLY A 441 5.49 10.28 9.71
CA GLY A 441 5.38 9.07 8.91
C GLY A 441 3.96 8.78 8.39
N ALA A 442 2.98 9.63 8.65
CA ALA A 442 1.64 9.50 8.08
C ALA A 442 1.58 9.85 6.57
N GLY A 443 2.58 10.57 6.05
CA GLY A 443 2.60 11.00 4.66
C GLY A 443 1.55 12.08 4.35
N LEU A 444 1.12 12.17 3.09
CA LEU A 444 0.08 13.12 2.67
C LEU A 444 -1.28 12.44 2.65
N VAL A 445 -2.23 13.00 3.39
CA VAL A 445 -3.62 12.54 3.41
C VAL A 445 -4.50 13.62 2.81
N PHE A 446 -5.31 13.25 1.82
CA PHE A 446 -6.20 14.18 1.14
C PHE A 446 -7.64 13.91 1.56
N CYS A 447 -8.39 14.95 1.93
CA CYS A 447 -9.81 14.86 2.27
C CYS A 447 -10.63 15.96 1.56
N SER A 448 -11.93 15.74 1.37
CA SER A 448 -12.87 16.79 0.97
C SER A 448 -13.91 17.00 2.07
N ALA A 449 -14.12 18.25 2.47
CA ALA A 449 -15.18 18.66 3.40
C ALA A 449 -16.29 19.48 2.69
N VAL A 450 -16.18 19.68 1.38
CA VAL A 450 -17.12 20.49 0.57
C VAL A 450 -18.35 19.67 0.21
N SER A 451 -19.53 20.27 0.38
CA SER A 451 -20.79 19.65 -0.05
C SER A 451 -20.89 19.60 -1.58
N GLU A 452 -21.56 18.59 -2.14
CA GLU A 452 -21.77 18.51 -3.59
C GLU A 452 -22.64 19.67 -4.13
N ASP A 453 -23.36 20.38 -3.24
CA ASP A 453 -24.15 21.57 -3.56
C ASP A 453 -23.29 22.83 -3.80
N GLU A 454 -22.09 22.90 -3.21
CA GLU A 454 -21.17 24.05 -3.35
C GLU A 454 -20.18 23.88 -4.50
N LEU A 455 -19.74 22.64 -4.74
CA LEU A 455 -18.84 22.29 -5.84
C LEU A 455 -19.17 20.88 -6.34
N ASP A 456 -19.45 20.75 -7.64
CA ASP A 456 -19.79 19.45 -8.23
C ASP A 456 -18.76 18.38 -7.87
N GLY A 457 -19.24 17.17 -7.54
CA GLY A 457 -18.38 16.04 -7.16
C GLY A 457 -17.34 15.67 -8.23
N ASN A 458 -17.57 16.01 -9.50
CA ASN A 458 -16.59 15.84 -10.57
C ASN A 458 -15.36 16.74 -10.40
N TRP A 459 -15.58 18.01 -10.05
CA TRP A 459 -14.49 18.96 -9.78
C TRP A 459 -13.77 18.63 -8.48
N GLN A 460 -14.49 18.19 -7.45
CA GLN A 460 -13.85 17.69 -6.23
C GLN A 460 -12.90 16.54 -6.55
N ARG A 461 -13.35 15.50 -7.26
CA ARG A 461 -12.49 14.38 -7.68
C ARG A 461 -11.30 14.82 -8.51
N LEU A 462 -11.48 15.81 -9.39
CA LEU A 462 -10.40 16.38 -10.20
C LEU A 462 -9.34 17.06 -9.33
N ILE A 463 -9.74 17.91 -8.38
CA ILE A 463 -8.82 18.56 -7.43
C ILE A 463 -8.05 17.50 -6.63
N MET A 464 -8.74 16.47 -6.14
CA MET A 464 -8.11 15.38 -5.39
C MET A 464 -7.10 14.60 -6.24
N THR A 465 -7.42 14.38 -7.52
CA THR A 465 -6.51 13.75 -8.48
C THR A 465 -5.25 14.60 -8.68
N HIS A 466 -5.41 15.92 -8.85
CA HIS A 466 -4.27 16.84 -9.01
C HIS A 466 -3.44 16.98 -7.72
N LEU A 467 -4.05 16.89 -6.54
CA LEU A 467 -3.30 16.83 -5.29
C LEU A 467 -2.42 15.57 -5.20
N ALA A 468 -2.90 14.43 -5.70
CA ALA A 468 -2.19 13.15 -5.65
C ALA A 468 -1.20 12.93 -6.81
N GLU A 469 -1.36 13.59 -7.96
CA GLU A 469 -0.54 13.32 -9.16
C GLU A 469 0.88 13.88 -9.08
N LYS A 470 1.12 14.90 -8.26
CA LYS A 470 2.38 15.65 -8.20
C LYS A 470 2.93 15.69 -6.79
N GLU A 471 4.23 15.48 -6.66
CA GLU A 471 4.98 15.71 -5.43
C GLU A 471 5.07 17.22 -5.14
N HIS A 472 4.47 17.66 -4.03
CA HIS A 472 4.45 19.08 -3.66
C HIS A 472 5.77 19.47 -3.01
N LEU A 473 6.36 20.56 -3.49
CA LEU A 473 7.62 21.08 -2.97
C LEU A 473 7.37 22.12 -1.87
N GLY A 474 8.24 22.10 -0.86
CA GLY A 474 8.27 23.02 0.27
C GLY A 474 8.90 24.37 -0.07
N VAL A 475 8.68 25.35 0.80
CA VAL A 475 9.04 26.76 0.56
C VAL A 475 10.41 27.14 1.10
N LEU A 476 10.97 26.33 2.02
CA LEU A 476 12.24 26.61 2.69
C LEU A 476 13.43 26.20 1.83
N THR A 477 13.41 24.97 1.35
CA THR A 477 14.56 24.34 0.67
C THR A 477 14.20 23.73 -0.68
N GLY A 478 12.92 23.82 -1.07
CA GLY A 478 12.38 23.13 -2.24
C GLY A 478 12.30 21.61 -2.02
N SER A 479 12.29 21.16 -0.76
CA SER A 479 12.21 19.73 -0.42
C SER A 479 10.77 19.22 -0.45
N PRO A 480 10.51 17.94 -0.75
CA PRO A 480 9.16 17.38 -0.78
C PRO A 480 8.41 17.54 0.55
N VAL A 481 7.11 17.83 0.48
CA VAL A 481 6.25 18.01 1.64
C VAL A 481 5.69 16.66 2.12
N THR A 482 5.64 16.44 3.43
CA THR A 482 5.14 15.21 4.06
C THR A 482 4.41 15.50 5.39
N ASP A 483 3.71 14.48 5.89
CA ASP A 483 3.04 14.46 7.19
C ASP A 483 2.01 15.58 7.34
N MET A 484 1.15 15.70 6.32
CA MET A 484 0.14 16.76 6.25
C MET A 484 -1.18 16.22 5.73
N LYS A 485 -2.26 16.66 6.36
CA LYS A 485 -3.62 16.47 5.88
C LYS A 485 -4.05 17.70 5.11
N ILE A 486 -4.39 17.53 3.84
CA ILE A 486 -4.88 18.59 2.97
C ILE A 486 -6.38 18.36 2.77
N THR A 487 -7.19 19.24 3.35
CA THR A 487 -8.65 19.18 3.28
C THR A 487 -9.17 20.27 2.35
N LEU A 488 -9.91 19.90 1.32
CA LEU A 488 -10.65 20.86 0.50
C LEU A 488 -11.81 21.42 1.34
N THR A 489 -11.79 22.73 1.60
CA THR A 489 -12.79 23.41 2.44
C THR A 489 -13.77 24.27 1.64
N ALA A 490 -13.32 24.83 0.52
CA ALA A 490 -14.18 25.53 -0.42
C ALA A 490 -13.57 25.49 -1.82
N GLY A 491 -14.40 25.57 -2.84
CA GLY A 491 -13.93 25.75 -4.21
C GLY A 491 -15.05 26.30 -5.08
N ARG A 492 -14.68 26.99 -6.16
CA ARG A 492 -15.63 27.59 -7.09
C ARG A 492 -15.13 27.51 -8.51
N GLY A 493 -16.01 27.03 -9.39
CA GLY A 493 -15.87 27.11 -10.84
C GLY A 493 -16.92 28.02 -11.47
N HIS A 494 -16.64 28.53 -12.65
CA HIS A 494 -17.58 29.19 -13.56
C HIS A 494 -18.10 28.23 -14.64
N LEU A 495 -19.43 28.18 -14.86
CA LEU A 495 -20.12 27.23 -15.75
C LEU A 495 -19.62 27.22 -17.21
N LYS A 496 -19.07 28.32 -17.72
CA LYS A 496 -18.63 28.46 -19.14
C LYS A 496 -17.12 28.67 -19.33
N HIS A 497 -16.41 28.91 -18.24
CA HIS A 497 -15.03 29.42 -18.26
C HIS A 497 -14.13 28.58 -17.37
N THR A 498 -14.56 27.41 -16.92
CA THR A 498 -13.69 26.52 -16.14
C THR A 498 -13.36 25.31 -16.98
N GLU A 499 -12.08 25.11 -17.21
CA GLU A 499 -11.56 23.89 -17.82
C GLU A 499 -10.82 23.06 -16.77
N GLY A 500 -10.62 21.77 -17.05
CA GLY A 500 -9.92 20.89 -16.12
C GLY A 500 -8.50 21.36 -15.75
N GLY A 501 -7.83 22.08 -16.66
CA GLY A 501 -6.51 22.66 -16.41
C GLY A 501 -6.50 23.83 -15.41
N ASP A 502 -7.64 24.50 -15.21
CA ASP A 502 -7.72 25.69 -14.34
C ASP A 502 -7.70 25.29 -12.86
N PHE A 503 -8.47 24.26 -12.50
CA PHE A 503 -8.44 23.68 -11.15
C PHE A 503 -7.06 23.13 -10.80
N ARG A 504 -6.36 22.51 -11.76
CA ARG A 504 -4.97 22.07 -11.56
C ARG A 504 -4.06 23.22 -11.10
N GLN A 505 -4.12 24.36 -11.80
CA GLN A 505 -3.32 25.53 -11.46
C GLN A 505 -3.73 26.15 -10.13
N ALA A 506 -5.04 26.27 -9.87
CA ALA A 506 -5.54 26.81 -8.61
C ALA A 506 -5.14 25.94 -7.41
N THR A 507 -5.26 24.61 -7.52
CA THR A 507 -4.88 23.65 -6.46
C THR A 507 -3.41 23.77 -6.08
N TYR A 508 -2.48 23.79 -7.05
CA TYR A 508 -1.05 23.90 -6.75
C TYR A 508 -0.69 25.22 -6.08
N ARG A 509 -1.33 26.32 -6.50
CA ARG A 509 -1.14 27.65 -5.89
C ARG A 509 -1.70 27.71 -4.49
N ALA A 510 -2.84 27.06 -4.22
CA ALA A 510 -3.43 26.97 -2.89
C ALA A 510 -2.48 26.29 -1.89
N VAL A 511 -1.89 25.15 -2.29
CA VAL A 511 -0.89 24.44 -1.46
C VAL A 511 0.32 25.34 -1.20
N ARG A 512 0.91 25.93 -2.26
CA ARG A 512 2.10 26.80 -2.13
C ARG A 512 1.84 28.05 -1.28
N GLN A 513 0.69 28.69 -1.43
CA GLN A 513 0.32 29.87 -0.64
C GLN A 513 0.10 29.51 0.83
N GLY A 514 -0.55 28.38 1.10
CA GLY A 514 -0.69 27.85 2.46
C GLY A 514 0.67 27.57 3.11
N LEU A 515 1.60 26.91 2.41
CA LEU A 515 2.95 26.65 2.91
C LEU A 515 3.75 27.94 3.22
N LYS A 516 3.55 29.01 2.44
CA LYS A 516 4.18 30.32 2.72
C LYS A 516 3.65 31.00 3.97
N LYS A 517 2.37 30.79 4.29
CA LYS A 517 1.73 31.32 5.51
C LYS A 517 2.05 30.49 6.74
N ALA A 518 2.16 29.18 6.58
CA ALA A 518 2.49 28.29 7.67
C ALA A 518 3.93 28.50 8.14
N GLU A 519 4.14 28.22 9.42
CA GLU A 519 5.47 27.96 9.95
C GLU A 519 5.94 26.60 9.42
N SER A 520 6.73 26.63 8.36
CA SER A 520 7.32 25.44 7.75
C SER A 520 8.49 24.93 8.60
N ILE A 521 8.54 23.62 8.81
CA ILE A 521 9.61 22.92 9.52
C ILE A 521 10.34 22.02 8.52
N LEU A 522 11.67 22.06 8.56
CA LEU A 522 12.53 21.15 7.81
C LEU A 522 12.69 19.86 8.60
N LEU A 523 12.47 18.74 7.92
CA LEU A 523 12.68 17.40 8.43
C LEU A 523 13.95 16.81 7.83
N GLU A 524 14.77 16.20 8.68
CA GLU A 524 15.94 15.44 8.28
C GLU A 524 15.75 13.95 8.61
N PRO A 525 16.32 13.04 7.80
CA PRO A 525 16.25 11.62 8.05
C PRO A 525 17.09 11.24 9.28
N MET A 526 16.58 10.30 10.06
CA MET A 526 17.14 9.86 11.33
C MET A 526 17.49 8.37 11.28
N TYR A 527 18.61 8.01 11.92
CA TYR A 527 18.96 6.63 12.25
C TYR A 527 18.60 6.34 13.71
N ASP A 528 17.99 5.19 13.95
CA ASP A 528 18.09 4.49 15.22
C ASP A 528 19.45 3.80 15.28
N PHE A 529 20.21 4.08 16.32
CA PHE A 529 21.52 3.47 16.51
C PHE A 529 21.61 2.68 17.80
N THR A 530 22.39 1.61 17.73
CA THR A 530 22.88 0.86 18.89
C THR A 530 24.39 0.81 18.78
N ILE A 531 25.08 1.42 19.74
CA ILE A 531 26.55 1.51 19.76
C ILE A 531 27.07 0.81 21.00
N GLU A 532 27.85 -0.24 20.80
CA GLU A 532 28.56 -0.96 21.86
C GLU A 532 30.03 -0.56 21.84
N VAL A 533 30.55 -0.05 22.96
CA VAL A 533 31.94 0.34 23.11
C VAL A 533 32.52 -0.17 24.42
N PRO A 534 33.85 -0.34 24.53
CA PRO A 534 34.49 -0.55 25.83
C PRO A 534 34.06 0.53 26.82
N ALA A 535 33.82 0.17 28.09
CA ALA A 535 33.29 1.09 29.10
C ALA A 535 34.13 2.38 29.24
N ILE A 536 35.45 2.29 29.04
CA ILE A 536 36.38 3.44 29.10
C ILE A 536 36.16 4.47 27.97
N ASN A 537 35.54 4.06 26.86
CA ASN A 537 35.27 4.89 25.69
C ASN A 537 33.85 5.50 25.70
N SER A 538 33.00 5.13 26.66
CA SER A 538 31.59 5.57 26.76
C SER A 538 31.42 7.09 26.87
N GLY A 539 32.26 7.76 27.67
CA GLY A 539 32.17 9.22 27.86
C GLY A 539 32.46 10.01 26.58
N ARG A 540 33.43 9.54 25.76
CA ARG A 540 33.72 10.14 24.46
C ARG A 540 32.57 9.92 23.48
N LEU A 541 32.02 8.71 23.44
CA LEU A 541 30.87 8.37 22.61
C LEU A 541 29.70 9.32 22.88
N LEU A 542 29.33 9.52 24.16
CA LEU A 542 28.23 10.42 24.52
C LEU A 542 28.51 11.88 24.14
N ALA A 543 29.74 12.34 24.29
CA ALA A 543 30.12 13.71 23.90
C ALA A 543 30.03 13.92 22.37
N ASP A 544 30.45 12.94 21.58
CA ASP A 544 30.36 12.99 20.12
C ASP A 544 28.90 12.92 19.66
N LEU A 545 28.08 12.02 20.22
CA LEU A 545 26.65 11.91 19.92
C LEU A 545 25.88 13.19 20.28
N HIS A 546 26.13 13.78 21.45
CA HIS A 546 25.51 15.04 21.84
C HIS A 546 25.93 16.20 20.93
N ARG A 547 27.19 16.23 20.46
CA ARG A 547 27.65 17.23 19.48
C ARG A 547 26.94 17.08 18.14
N MET A 548 26.60 15.85 17.76
CA MET A 548 25.86 15.55 16.53
C MET A 548 24.35 15.75 16.66
N GLY A 549 23.85 16.25 17.80
CA GLY A 549 22.42 16.45 18.01
C GLY A 549 21.62 15.14 18.16
N ALA A 550 22.29 14.02 18.47
CA ALA A 550 21.63 12.75 18.67
C ALA A 550 20.93 12.69 20.04
N CYS A 551 19.73 12.10 20.07
CA CYS A 551 19.02 11.78 21.30
C CYS A 551 19.47 10.41 21.80
N THR A 552 20.18 10.38 22.93
CA THR A 552 20.69 9.13 23.51
C THR A 552 19.88 8.70 24.74
N GLY A 553 19.61 7.40 24.84
CA GLY A 553 19.22 6.76 26.08
C GLY A 553 20.39 6.67 27.08
N LEU A 554 20.08 6.18 28.28
CA LEU A 554 21.12 5.94 29.30
C LEU A 554 22.04 4.80 28.86
N PRO A 555 23.37 4.94 29.02
CA PRO A 555 24.32 3.87 28.72
C PRO A 555 24.05 2.66 29.61
N GLN A 556 23.77 1.52 29.01
CA GLN A 556 23.66 0.25 29.71
C GLN A 556 25.04 -0.39 29.78
N THR A 557 25.48 -0.76 30.98
CA THR A 557 26.76 -1.44 31.16
C THR A 557 26.52 -2.94 31.23
N SER A 558 27.32 -3.71 30.49
CA SER A 558 27.33 -5.18 30.56
C SER A 558 27.55 -5.67 32.01
N GLN A 559 27.06 -6.87 32.33
CA GLN A 559 27.18 -7.45 33.68
C GLN A 559 28.63 -7.57 34.16
N ASP A 560 29.58 -7.74 33.24
CA ASP A 560 31.01 -7.84 33.52
C ASP A 560 31.73 -6.48 33.56
N GLY A 561 31.03 -5.36 33.33
CA GLY A 561 31.61 -4.01 33.37
C GLY A 561 32.57 -3.67 32.22
N SER A 562 32.73 -4.57 31.24
CA SER A 562 33.75 -4.47 30.19
C SER A 562 33.30 -3.63 28.99
N ALA A 563 32.01 -3.72 28.64
CA ALA A 563 31.37 -3.00 27.53
C ALA A 563 30.16 -2.17 28.00
N SER A 564 29.90 -1.09 27.29
CA SER A 564 28.76 -0.21 27.46
C SER A 564 28.03 -0.05 26.13
N THR A 565 26.72 -0.25 26.16
CA THR A 565 25.81 -0.10 25.03
C THR A 565 25.01 1.18 25.18
N VAL A 566 24.99 2.00 24.14
CA VAL A 566 24.19 3.22 24.04
C VAL A 566 23.22 3.07 22.87
N GLU A 567 21.94 3.26 23.15
CA GLU A 567 20.88 3.29 22.15
C GLU A 567 20.35 4.71 22.01
N GLY A 568 19.94 5.10 20.81
CA GLY A 568 19.43 6.44 20.56
C GLY A 568 19.02 6.66 19.12
N THR A 569 18.63 7.90 18.82
CA THR A 569 18.27 8.35 17.48
C THR A 569 19.13 9.54 17.09
N GLY A 570 19.54 9.65 15.82
CA GLY A 570 20.35 10.78 15.39
C GLY A 570 20.36 11.03 13.89
N PRO A 571 20.81 12.21 13.44
CA PRO A 571 20.76 12.59 12.03
C PRO A 571 21.64 11.72 11.13
N VAL A 572 21.09 11.29 9.98
CA VAL A 572 21.83 10.52 8.96
C VAL A 572 23.07 11.28 8.48
N ALA A 573 22.94 12.60 8.26
CA ALA A 573 24.00 13.46 7.74
C ALA A 573 25.29 13.42 8.57
N LEU A 574 25.18 13.23 9.88
CA LEU A 574 26.30 13.29 10.82
C LEU A 574 26.78 11.89 11.23
N LEU A 575 25.87 10.90 11.26
CA LEU A 575 26.18 9.54 11.69
C LEU A 575 26.70 8.63 10.57
N GLN A 576 26.47 8.96 9.30
CA GLN A 576 26.85 8.12 8.16
C GLN A 576 28.35 7.74 8.14
N ASP A 577 29.23 8.70 8.45
CA ASP A 577 30.69 8.49 8.47
C ASP A 577 31.24 8.11 9.86
N TYR A 578 30.37 8.06 10.87
CA TYR A 578 30.79 7.83 12.25
C TYR A 578 31.38 6.43 12.52
N PRO A 579 30.96 5.33 11.87
CA PRO A 579 31.56 4.00 12.09
C PRO A 579 33.09 3.96 11.89
N VAL A 580 33.62 4.74 10.95
CA VAL A 580 35.07 4.84 10.70
C VAL A 580 35.77 5.49 11.88
N GLN A 581 35.20 6.59 12.39
CA GLN A 581 35.75 7.30 13.55
C GLN A 581 35.66 6.46 14.81
N LEU A 582 34.52 5.81 15.04
CA LEU A 582 34.28 4.88 16.15
C LEU A 582 35.33 3.78 16.18
N SER A 583 35.56 3.12 15.04
CA SER A 583 36.55 2.05 14.91
C SER A 583 37.96 2.54 15.23
N ALA A 584 38.32 3.75 14.77
CA ALA A 584 39.64 4.32 14.97
C ALA A 584 39.96 4.57 16.45
N TYR A 585 39.03 5.14 17.23
CA TYR A 585 39.30 5.45 18.64
C TYR A 585 39.01 4.29 19.61
N THR A 586 38.24 3.28 19.19
CA THR A 586 37.97 2.06 19.98
C THR A 586 38.96 0.94 19.69
N GLY A 587 39.90 1.14 18.76
CA GLY A 587 40.84 0.10 18.33
C GLY A 587 40.14 -1.09 17.67
N GLY A 588 39.03 -0.84 16.96
CA GLY A 588 38.21 -1.85 16.29
C GLY A 588 37.29 -2.68 17.20
N ARG A 589 37.20 -2.35 18.48
CA ARG A 589 36.31 -3.05 19.43
C ARG A 589 34.91 -2.43 19.54
N GLY A 590 34.72 -1.23 18.99
CA GLY A 590 33.41 -0.58 18.94
C GLY A 590 32.55 -1.20 17.86
N LYS A 591 31.33 -1.60 18.20
CA LYS A 591 30.31 -2.03 17.25
C LYS A 591 29.25 -0.94 17.15
N ILE A 592 28.83 -0.64 15.94
CA ILE A 592 27.73 0.30 15.68
C ILE A 592 26.76 -0.36 14.72
N SER A 593 25.49 -0.29 15.06
CA SER A 593 24.40 -0.56 14.16
C SER A 593 23.65 0.73 13.92
N LEU A 594 23.33 1.00 12.65
CA LEU A 594 22.47 2.10 12.22
C LEU A 594 21.29 1.50 11.44
N THR A 595 20.08 1.90 11.80
CA THR A 595 18.84 1.51 11.11
C THR A 595 18.05 2.77 10.82
N PHE A 596 17.56 2.95 9.60
CA PHE A 596 16.70 4.09 9.28
C PHE A 596 15.40 4.04 10.09
N SER A 597 15.04 5.14 10.76
CA SER A 597 13.85 5.22 11.61
C SER A 597 12.80 6.24 11.17
N GLY A 598 13.06 6.93 10.06
CA GLY A 598 12.15 7.90 9.48
C GLY A 598 12.71 9.32 9.50
N TYR A 599 11.82 10.30 9.50
CA TYR A 599 12.14 11.72 9.43
C TYR A 599 11.84 12.42 10.75
N GLY A 600 12.82 13.17 11.25
CA GLY A 600 12.73 13.97 12.47
C GLY A 600 12.94 15.47 12.20
N PRO A 601 12.61 16.35 13.15
CA PRO A 601 12.85 17.79 13.00
C PRO A 601 14.34 18.09 12.88
N CYS A 602 14.70 18.96 11.92
CA CYS A 602 16.09 19.32 11.70
C CYS A 602 16.60 20.25 12.79
N ALA A 603 17.67 19.86 13.48
CA ALA A 603 18.25 20.68 14.55
C ALA A 603 18.89 21.98 14.03
N ASP A 604 19.47 21.93 12.82
CA ASP A 604 20.21 23.03 12.19
C ASP A 604 19.46 23.65 10.99
N GLN A 605 18.13 23.77 11.07
CA GLN A 605 17.28 24.25 9.97
C GLN A 605 17.80 25.57 9.34
N GLU A 606 18.17 26.58 10.14
CA GLU A 606 18.61 27.87 9.61
C GLU A 606 19.88 27.79 8.75
N ARG A 607 20.83 26.92 9.13
CA ARG A 607 22.09 26.74 8.42
C ARG A 607 21.83 26.10 7.05
N ILE A 608 21.03 25.04 7.02
CA ILE A 608 20.70 24.31 5.79
C ILE A 608 19.90 25.18 4.81
N VAL A 609 18.94 25.97 5.32
CA VAL A 609 18.17 26.90 4.49
C VAL A 609 19.06 27.95 3.84
N LYS A 610 20.03 28.51 4.60
CA LYS A 610 21.01 29.46 4.05
C LYS A 610 21.96 28.82 3.03
N GLU A 611 22.38 27.58 3.27
CA GLU A 611 23.30 26.84 2.39
C GLU A 611 22.65 26.48 1.05
N LYS A 612 21.40 25.98 1.06
CA LYS A 612 20.66 25.67 -0.17
C LYS A 612 20.22 26.92 -0.92
N ALA A 613 20.04 28.05 -0.24
CA ALA A 613 19.68 29.35 -0.81
C ALA A 613 18.49 29.30 -1.80
N TYR A 614 17.51 28.45 -1.51
CA TYR A 614 16.34 28.26 -2.36
C TYR A 614 15.40 29.47 -2.27
N ASP A 615 15.09 30.07 -3.42
CA ASP A 615 14.15 31.19 -3.53
C ASP A 615 12.82 30.71 -4.11
N SER A 616 11.84 30.50 -3.23
CA SER A 616 10.49 30.07 -3.62
C SER A 616 9.71 31.11 -4.42
N GLU A 617 10.09 32.39 -4.43
CA GLU A 617 9.40 33.42 -5.23
C GLU A 617 9.90 33.45 -6.69
N ARG A 618 11.08 32.88 -6.95
CA ARG A 618 11.65 32.76 -8.30
C ARG A 618 11.34 31.42 -8.98
N ASP A 619 10.69 30.50 -8.28
CA ASP A 619 10.31 29.19 -8.83
C ASP A 619 9.09 29.31 -9.74
N LEU A 620 9.33 29.50 -11.04
CA LEU A 620 8.27 29.65 -12.05
C LEU A 620 7.46 28.37 -12.26
N ASP A 621 8.04 27.20 -11.95
CA ASP A 621 7.38 25.89 -12.08
C ASP A 621 6.39 25.63 -10.94
N ASN A 622 6.55 26.33 -9.80
CA ASN A 622 5.68 26.22 -8.64
C ASN A 622 5.43 27.59 -7.99
N PRO A 623 4.66 28.46 -8.65
CA PRO A 623 4.46 29.83 -8.23
C PRO A 623 3.70 29.92 -6.90
N THR A 624 4.10 30.86 -6.05
CA THR A 624 3.52 31.08 -4.71
C THR A 624 2.29 31.98 -4.70
N GLY A 625 2.16 32.85 -5.70
CA GLY A 625 1.03 33.77 -5.86
C GLY A 625 -0.10 33.21 -6.72
N SER A 626 -1.16 33.99 -6.86
CA SER A 626 -2.37 33.66 -7.62
C SER A 626 -2.55 34.60 -8.82
N VAL A 627 -3.30 34.16 -9.84
CA VAL A 627 -3.54 34.96 -11.06
C VAL A 627 -4.97 35.47 -11.05
N PHE A 628 -5.13 36.78 -11.03
CA PHE A 628 -6.44 37.46 -11.04
C PHE A 628 -6.64 38.23 -12.34
N CYS A 629 -7.89 38.51 -12.71
CA CYS A 629 -8.21 39.36 -13.86
C CYS A 629 -8.54 40.78 -13.39
N GLU A 630 -7.77 41.78 -13.82
CA GLU A 630 -8.11 43.20 -13.64
C GLU A 630 -8.14 43.90 -15.00
N LYS A 631 -9.25 44.58 -15.32
CA LYS A 631 -9.44 45.34 -16.58
C LYS A 631 -9.16 44.54 -17.87
N GLY A 632 -9.42 43.22 -17.85
CA GLY A 632 -9.28 42.35 -19.01
C GLY A 632 -7.86 41.83 -19.27
N GLY A 633 -6.93 42.02 -18.33
CA GLY A 633 -5.59 41.42 -18.35
C GLY A 633 -5.34 40.55 -17.10
N ALA A 634 -4.58 39.47 -17.27
CA ALA A 634 -4.16 38.62 -16.16
C ALA A 634 -3.04 39.31 -15.36
N ILE A 635 -3.22 39.47 -14.05
CA ILE A 635 -2.26 40.06 -13.11
C ILE A 635 -1.85 39.00 -12.09
N TYR A 636 -0.55 38.87 -11.87
CA TYR A 636 -0.01 38.05 -10.80
C TYR A 636 -0.09 38.78 -9.47
N VAL A 637 -0.80 38.21 -8.50
CA VAL A 637 -0.93 38.71 -7.13
C VAL A 637 -0.05 37.87 -6.21
N SER A 638 0.88 38.53 -5.52
CA SER A 638 1.77 37.90 -4.55
C SER A 638 1.00 37.27 -3.38
N TRP A 639 1.56 36.21 -2.82
CA TRP A 639 0.93 35.32 -1.83
C TRP A 639 0.35 36.08 -0.60
N ASP A 640 1.00 37.16 -0.19
CA ASP A 640 0.65 38.04 0.94
C ASP A 640 -0.65 38.83 0.71
N LYS A 641 -1.05 39.02 -0.56
CA LYS A 641 -2.22 39.83 -0.94
C LYS A 641 -3.41 39.00 -1.41
N VAL A 642 -3.23 37.69 -1.58
CA VAL A 642 -4.27 36.79 -2.10
C VAL A 642 -5.52 36.78 -1.20
N ASP A 643 -5.36 36.83 0.13
CA ASP A 643 -6.48 36.78 1.07
C ASP A 643 -7.41 37.99 0.97
N GLY A 644 -6.87 39.16 0.63
CA GLY A 644 -7.63 40.39 0.43
C GLY A 644 -8.32 40.46 -0.93
N SER A 645 -7.89 39.65 -1.90
CA SER A 645 -8.40 39.64 -3.27
C SER A 645 -9.25 38.41 -3.61
N ALA A 646 -9.31 37.41 -2.73
CA ALA A 646 -10.11 36.20 -2.91
C ALA A 646 -11.60 36.53 -3.07
N HIS A 647 -12.26 35.87 -4.04
CA HIS A 647 -13.69 36.09 -4.28
C HIS A 647 -14.57 35.34 -3.29
N ILE A 648 -14.08 34.22 -2.74
CA ILE A 648 -14.67 33.56 -1.57
C ILE A 648 -14.01 34.15 -0.34
N LYS A 649 -14.81 34.74 0.56
CA LYS A 649 -14.29 35.19 1.86
C LYS A 649 -13.90 33.95 2.65
N PRO A 650 -12.66 33.85 3.15
CA PRO A 650 -12.33 32.79 4.09
C PRO A 650 -13.28 32.95 5.27
N GLU A 651 -14.02 31.89 5.62
CA GLU A 651 -14.68 31.88 6.92
C GLU A 651 -13.59 32.10 7.96
N THR A 652 -13.60 33.27 8.60
CA THR A 652 -12.75 33.55 9.76
C THR A 652 -13.03 32.44 10.75
N LEU A 653 -12.04 31.58 10.97
CA LEU A 653 -11.97 30.72 12.15
C LEU A 653 -12.20 31.63 13.35
N SER A 654 -13.43 31.62 13.87
CA SER A 654 -13.75 32.37 15.08
C SER A 654 -12.82 31.86 16.17
N ALA A 655 -12.04 32.78 16.74
CA ALA A 655 -11.28 32.58 17.96
C ALA A 655 -12.26 32.45 19.15
N GLY A 656 -13.04 31.37 19.14
CA GLY A 656 -14.06 31.02 20.11
C GLY A 656 -14.08 29.53 20.50
N HIS A 657 -13.17 28.71 19.95
CA HIS A 657 -13.00 27.31 20.36
C HIS A 657 -11.62 27.02 20.99
N ALA A 658 -10.85 28.05 21.31
CA ALA A 658 -9.64 27.94 22.14
C ALA A 658 -9.97 28.16 23.63
N ALA A 659 -10.87 27.36 24.18
CA ALA A 659 -10.95 27.02 25.59
C ALA A 659 -11.92 25.85 25.78
N SER A 660 -11.43 24.77 26.38
CA SER A 660 -12.12 23.54 26.79
C SER A 660 -12.38 22.47 25.72
N VAL A 661 -11.32 21.89 25.16
CA VAL A 661 -11.23 20.42 25.00
C VAL A 661 -9.79 20.00 25.34
N ASP A 662 -9.49 20.01 26.64
CA ASP A 662 -8.34 19.28 27.15
C ASP A 662 -8.82 17.83 27.37
N ARG A 663 -8.22 16.90 26.62
CA ARG A 663 -8.10 15.44 26.83
C ARG A 663 -9.37 14.58 26.83
N ASP A 664 -9.49 13.72 25.82
CA ASP A 664 -9.12 12.31 26.03
C ASP A 664 -9.06 11.53 24.70
N ILE A 665 -7.83 11.23 24.25
CA ILE A 665 -7.55 9.99 23.53
C ILE A 665 -6.86 9.11 24.56
N SER A 666 -7.64 8.24 25.20
CA SER A 666 -7.12 7.13 25.99
C SER A 666 -6.97 5.91 25.09
N ARG A 667 -5.76 5.36 25.13
CA ARG A 667 -5.34 4.04 24.67
C ARG A 667 -6.33 2.92 25.08
N PRO A 668 -6.38 1.80 24.34
CA PRO A 668 -6.95 0.57 24.87
C PRO A 668 -5.97 -0.03 25.89
N GLU A 669 -6.20 0.22 27.17
CA GLU A 669 -5.73 -0.63 28.27
C GLU A 669 -6.95 -1.26 28.94
N GLY A 670 -6.83 -2.54 29.25
CA GLY A 670 -7.90 -3.37 29.81
C GLY A 670 -8.32 -2.96 31.22
N SER A 671 -9.58 -3.31 31.50
CA SER A 671 -10.08 -3.77 32.80
C SER A 671 -9.62 -3.04 34.06
N HIS A 672 -10.36 -2.02 34.48
CA HIS A 672 -10.60 -1.76 35.90
C HIS A 672 -12.05 -1.33 36.12
N ALA A 673 -12.72 -2.04 37.03
CA ALA A 673 -14.14 -1.91 37.36
C ALA A 673 -14.53 -0.48 37.76
N THR A 674 -15.72 -0.07 37.34
CA THR A 674 -16.26 1.27 37.60
C THR A 674 -16.70 1.47 39.06
N ASP A 675 -16.48 2.67 39.59
CA ASP A 675 -16.83 3.11 40.94
C ASP A 675 -18.33 2.98 41.30
N GLU A 676 -19.21 2.72 40.35
CA GLU A 676 -20.62 2.36 40.60
C GLU A 676 -20.79 0.89 41.03
N GLU A 677 -19.95 -0.02 40.54
CA GLU A 677 -19.88 -1.40 41.04
C GLU A 677 -19.20 -1.45 42.41
N LEU A 678 -18.14 -0.64 42.62
CA LEU A 678 -17.48 -0.51 43.92
C LEU A 678 -18.39 0.15 44.96
N ASN A 679 -19.18 1.17 44.60
CA ASN A 679 -20.19 1.75 45.50
C ASN A 679 -21.38 0.81 45.74
N ALA A 680 -21.79 0.00 44.76
CA ALA A 680 -22.80 -1.04 44.94
C ALA A 680 -22.32 -2.19 45.84
N ILE A 681 -21.02 -2.51 45.81
CA ILE A 681 -20.36 -3.47 46.72
C ILE A 681 -20.16 -2.83 48.11
N PHE A 682 -19.83 -1.54 48.19
CA PHE A 682 -19.67 -0.78 49.44
C PHE A 682 -21.00 -0.69 50.22
N LEU A 683 -22.10 -0.41 49.52
CA LEU A 683 -23.47 -0.39 50.07
C LEU A 683 -24.04 -1.78 50.37
N ARG A 684 -23.48 -2.84 49.76
CA ARG A 684 -23.76 -4.25 50.10
C ARG A 684 -23.04 -4.70 51.37
N THR A 685 -21.91 -4.08 51.71
CA THR A 685 -21.03 -4.51 52.82
C THR A 685 -21.36 -3.81 54.15
N TYR A 686 -21.77 -2.53 54.15
CA TYR A 686 -22.05 -1.79 55.38
C TYR A 686 -23.49 -1.27 55.43
N GLY A 687 -24.26 -1.86 56.34
CA GLY A 687 -25.70 -1.62 56.49
C GLY A 687 -26.12 -0.17 56.81
N LYS A 688 -27.42 0.04 56.60
CA LYS A 688 -28.22 1.28 56.52
C LYS A 688 -28.23 2.16 57.78
N SER A 689 -28.48 3.47 57.57
CA SER A 689 -29.39 4.21 58.45
C SER A 689 -30.22 5.29 57.74
N LYS A 690 -31.52 5.02 57.71
CA LYS A 690 -32.70 5.90 57.88
C LYS A 690 -32.59 7.38 57.47
N ARG A 691 -33.06 7.69 56.25
CA ARG A 691 -33.98 8.84 56.07
C ARG A 691 -34.83 8.95 54.80
N ASP A 692 -34.90 7.97 53.90
CA ASP A 692 -35.74 8.10 52.69
C ASP A 692 -36.82 7.01 52.56
N GLU A 693 -37.66 6.91 53.59
CA GLU A 693 -38.80 5.98 53.65
C GLU A 693 -40.11 6.55 53.03
N ALA A 694 -40.07 7.75 52.41
CA ALA A 694 -41.28 8.43 51.94
C ALA A 694 -41.54 8.34 50.42
N ILE A 695 -40.57 7.96 49.58
CA ILE A 695 -40.73 7.96 48.11
C ILE A 695 -40.99 6.54 47.55
N ARG A 696 -40.90 5.50 48.39
CA ARG A 696 -41.09 4.08 48.01
C ARG A 696 -42.54 3.60 47.87
N ARG A 697 -43.53 4.49 47.85
CA ARG A 697 -44.95 4.11 47.74
C ARG A 697 -45.65 4.86 46.61
N SER A 698 -45.38 4.48 45.35
CA SER A 698 -46.38 4.73 44.30
C SER A 698 -46.26 3.86 43.04
N GLN A 699 -45.21 3.05 42.84
CA GLN A 699 -45.14 2.21 41.64
C GLN A 699 -44.74 0.77 41.97
N LYS A 700 -45.72 0.00 42.49
CA LYS A 700 -45.71 -1.47 42.49
C LYS A 700 -47.14 -2.01 42.41
N SER A 701 -47.55 -2.44 41.21
CA SER A 701 -48.51 -3.52 40.91
C SER A 701 -48.52 -3.67 39.37
N ARG A 702 -48.32 -4.80 38.68
CA ARG A 702 -48.42 -6.26 38.89
C ARG A 702 -47.43 -6.91 37.88
N GLY A 703 -46.54 -7.87 38.19
CA GLY A 703 -46.80 -9.30 38.47
C GLY A 703 -47.10 -10.08 37.17
N SER A 704 -46.11 -10.66 36.45
CA SER A 704 -45.42 -11.97 36.61
C SER A 704 -46.07 -13.18 35.88
N ARG A 705 -45.31 -13.87 34.99
CA ARG A 705 -45.15 -15.35 34.84
C ARG A 705 -44.30 -15.77 33.59
N PRO A 706 -43.74 -17.01 33.54
CA PRO A 706 -42.37 -17.28 33.11
C PRO A 706 -42.19 -17.86 31.69
N SER A 707 -40.95 -17.81 31.22
CA SER A 707 -40.44 -18.34 29.93
C SER A 707 -40.31 -19.88 29.90
N ARG A 708 -40.67 -20.44 28.74
CA ARG A 708 -40.35 -21.81 28.27
C ARG A 708 -39.22 -21.73 27.22
N PRO A 709 -38.42 -22.79 27.04
CA PRO A 709 -37.15 -22.74 26.30
C PRO A 709 -37.37 -22.61 24.78
N ALA A 710 -36.49 -21.85 24.12
CA ALA A 710 -36.52 -21.66 22.68
C ALA A 710 -36.01 -22.89 21.92
N GLU A 711 -36.81 -23.34 20.96
CA GLU A 711 -36.48 -24.34 19.95
C GLU A 711 -35.43 -23.79 18.96
N SER A 712 -34.57 -24.70 18.49
CA SER A 712 -33.54 -24.49 17.49
C SER A 712 -34.10 -23.94 16.16
N PRO A 713 -33.41 -23.02 15.47
CA PRO A 713 -33.81 -22.64 14.12
C PRO A 713 -33.53 -23.77 13.13
N LEU A 714 -34.56 -24.18 12.41
CA LEU A 714 -34.45 -25.02 11.21
C LEU A 714 -33.55 -24.35 10.15
N PRO A 715 -32.83 -25.13 9.32
CA PRO A 715 -32.00 -24.57 8.24
C PRO A 715 -32.90 -23.93 7.16
N PRO A 716 -32.50 -22.79 6.57
CA PRO A 716 -33.32 -22.14 5.56
C PRO A 716 -33.43 -23.02 4.31
N LEU A 717 -34.67 -23.19 3.86
CA LEU A 717 -35.04 -23.78 2.58
C LEU A 717 -34.33 -23.03 1.44
N ARG A 718 -33.78 -23.78 0.49
CA ARG A 718 -33.19 -23.27 -0.76
C ARG A 718 -34.23 -22.42 -1.50
N ASP A 719 -34.08 -21.10 -1.45
CA ASP A 719 -34.83 -20.18 -2.31
C ASP A 719 -34.40 -20.39 -3.76
N LYS A 720 -35.34 -20.87 -4.57
CA LYS A 720 -35.14 -21.22 -5.99
C LYS A 720 -35.59 -20.11 -6.95
N ASP A 721 -35.86 -18.89 -6.46
CA ASP A 721 -36.22 -17.74 -7.28
C ASP A 721 -35.45 -16.49 -6.85
N ARG A 722 -34.15 -16.43 -7.15
CA ARG A 722 -33.47 -15.12 -7.23
C ARG A 722 -34.12 -14.35 -8.38
N LYS A 723 -34.94 -13.34 -8.07
CA LYS A 723 -35.34 -12.31 -9.04
C LYS A 723 -34.05 -11.78 -9.69
N LYS A 724 -33.85 -12.06 -10.97
CA LYS A 724 -32.73 -11.49 -11.73
C LYS A 724 -32.84 -9.96 -11.66
N ASP A 725 -31.72 -9.28 -11.44
CA ASP A 725 -31.66 -7.81 -11.46
C ASP A 725 -32.21 -7.29 -12.80
N GLN A 726 -33.03 -6.24 -12.76
CA GLN A 726 -33.65 -5.68 -13.95
C GLN A 726 -32.68 -4.72 -14.66
N LEU A 727 -32.57 -4.87 -15.97
CA LEU A 727 -31.74 -4.02 -16.84
C LEU A 727 -32.61 -3.42 -17.93
N LEU A 728 -32.59 -2.10 -18.07
CA LEU A 728 -33.31 -1.37 -19.10
C LEU A 728 -32.35 -0.94 -20.21
N LEU A 729 -32.61 -1.34 -21.46
CA LEU A 729 -31.87 -0.91 -22.65
C LEU A 729 -32.75 0.02 -23.49
N ILE A 730 -32.24 1.20 -23.83
CA ILE A 730 -32.98 2.25 -24.52
C ILE A 730 -32.19 2.73 -25.73
N ASP A 731 -32.84 2.82 -26.89
CA ASP A 731 -32.32 3.60 -28.01
C ASP A 731 -32.62 5.09 -27.79
N GLY A 732 -31.57 5.85 -27.51
CA GLY A 732 -31.66 7.23 -27.06
C GLY A 732 -32.20 8.19 -28.12
N TYR A 733 -31.80 8.04 -29.39
CA TYR A 733 -32.33 8.93 -30.45
C TYR A 733 -33.77 8.60 -30.78
N ASN A 734 -34.16 7.33 -30.75
CA ASN A 734 -35.54 6.92 -30.96
C ASN A 734 -36.48 7.56 -29.94
N VAL A 735 -36.09 7.60 -28.67
CA VAL A 735 -36.89 8.24 -27.62
C VAL A 735 -36.92 9.76 -27.74
N ILE A 736 -35.78 10.40 -28.02
CA ILE A 736 -35.69 11.86 -28.20
C ILE A 736 -36.62 12.35 -29.31
N PHE A 737 -36.70 11.64 -30.45
CA PHE A 737 -37.57 12.03 -31.56
C PHE A 737 -39.04 11.61 -31.38
N ALA A 738 -39.35 10.74 -30.41
CA ALA A 738 -40.71 10.28 -30.12
C ALA A 738 -41.44 11.19 -29.11
N TRP A 739 -40.73 11.83 -28.18
CA TRP A 739 -41.34 12.70 -27.16
C TRP A 739 -41.41 14.14 -27.68
N GLU A 740 -42.61 14.72 -27.74
CA GLU A 740 -42.83 16.04 -28.38
C GLU A 740 -41.93 17.14 -27.79
N GLU A 741 -41.75 17.16 -26.47
CA GLU A 741 -40.93 18.13 -25.72
C GLU A 741 -39.43 18.03 -26.09
N LEU A 742 -38.90 16.81 -26.18
CA LEU A 742 -37.49 16.56 -26.55
C LEU A 742 -37.27 16.73 -28.05
N LYS A 743 -38.28 16.46 -28.86
CA LYS A 743 -38.24 16.64 -30.31
C LYS A 743 -38.17 18.11 -30.70
N GLU A 744 -38.94 18.97 -30.02
CA GLU A 744 -38.86 20.42 -30.19
C GLU A 744 -37.48 20.96 -29.79
N LEU A 745 -36.93 20.48 -28.67
CA LEU A 745 -35.56 20.81 -28.26
C LEU A 745 -34.51 20.30 -29.26
N ALA A 746 -34.68 19.09 -29.80
CA ALA A 746 -33.75 18.50 -30.77
C ALA A 746 -33.74 19.26 -32.10
N ALA A 747 -34.87 19.85 -32.50
CA ALA A 747 -34.95 20.71 -33.68
C ALA A 747 -34.14 22.01 -33.54
N ALA A 748 -33.96 22.50 -32.30
CA ALA A 748 -33.14 23.66 -31.99
C ALA A 748 -31.66 23.31 -31.74
N ASN A 749 -31.40 22.29 -30.90
CA ASN A 749 -30.07 21.76 -30.63
C ASN A 749 -30.15 20.29 -30.18
N LEU A 750 -29.58 19.39 -30.99
CA LEU A 750 -29.57 17.95 -30.73
C LEU A 750 -28.78 17.58 -29.47
N ASP A 751 -27.70 18.29 -29.17
CA ASP A 751 -26.88 18.03 -27.97
C ASP A 751 -27.64 18.40 -26.70
N SER A 752 -28.36 19.53 -26.70
CA SER A 752 -29.20 19.94 -25.57
C SER A 752 -30.38 19.00 -25.33
N ALA A 753 -30.99 18.47 -26.39
CA ALA A 753 -32.04 17.46 -26.26
C ALA A 753 -31.50 16.13 -25.70
N ARG A 754 -30.25 15.77 -26.04
CA ARG A 754 -29.58 14.60 -25.49
C ARG A 754 -29.28 14.77 -24.00
N GLU A 755 -28.77 15.92 -23.59
CA GLU A 755 -28.52 16.22 -22.17
C GLU A 755 -29.81 16.18 -21.36
N ALA A 756 -30.88 16.83 -21.84
CA ALA A 756 -32.19 16.81 -21.19
C ALA A 756 -32.77 15.39 -21.08
N PHE A 757 -32.61 14.56 -22.12
CA PHE A 757 -33.03 13.16 -22.07
C PHE A 757 -32.23 12.34 -21.03
N LEU A 758 -30.90 12.53 -20.96
CA LEU A 758 -30.06 11.84 -19.98
C LEU A 758 -30.41 12.21 -18.55
N GLU A 759 -30.71 13.48 -18.28
CA GLU A 759 -31.14 13.96 -16.95
C GLU A 759 -32.48 13.33 -16.52
N ILE A 760 -33.47 13.29 -17.43
CA ILE A 760 -34.77 12.64 -17.16
C ILE A 760 -34.56 11.15 -16.84
N MET A 761 -33.68 10.49 -17.59
CA MET A 761 -33.41 9.06 -17.44
C MET A 761 -32.57 8.73 -16.21
N GLU A 762 -31.64 9.60 -15.81
CA GLU A 762 -30.88 9.45 -14.56
C GLU A 762 -31.82 9.49 -13.35
N ASN A 763 -32.73 10.47 -13.33
CA ASN A 763 -33.75 10.59 -12.29
C ASN A 763 -34.67 9.35 -12.23
N TYR A 764 -35.15 8.88 -13.40
CA TYR A 764 -35.98 7.69 -13.47
C TYR A 764 -35.24 6.42 -13.00
N SER A 765 -34.01 6.19 -13.50
CA SER A 765 -33.21 5.01 -13.19
C SER A 765 -32.84 4.94 -11.71
N SER A 766 -32.51 6.08 -11.11
CA SER A 766 -32.18 6.20 -9.69
C SER A 766 -33.40 6.00 -8.80
N TYR A 767 -34.56 6.59 -9.15
CA TYR A 767 -35.79 6.44 -8.35
C TYR A 767 -36.35 5.01 -8.39
N LYS A 768 -36.31 4.35 -9.56
CA LYS A 768 -36.77 2.95 -9.69
C LYS A 768 -35.71 1.93 -9.26
N ASN A 769 -34.47 2.37 -9.01
CA ASN A 769 -33.32 1.51 -8.71
C ASN A 769 -33.10 0.43 -9.80
N ILE A 770 -33.24 0.82 -11.08
CA ILE A 770 -33.09 -0.06 -12.26
C ILE A 770 -31.88 0.39 -13.06
N ARG A 771 -30.96 -0.55 -13.31
CA ARG A 771 -29.79 -0.27 -14.13
C ARG A 771 -30.24 0.02 -15.56
N THR A 772 -29.86 1.17 -16.10
CA THR A 772 -30.32 1.63 -17.42
C THR A 772 -29.14 1.89 -18.34
N ILE A 773 -29.25 1.49 -19.61
CA ILE A 773 -28.26 1.77 -20.64
C ILE A 773 -28.97 2.46 -21.79
N ALA A 774 -28.58 3.70 -22.08
CA ALA A 774 -29.04 4.45 -23.23
C ALA A 774 -27.98 4.41 -24.32
N VAL A 775 -28.34 3.94 -25.51
CA VAL A 775 -27.43 3.79 -26.65
C VAL A 775 -27.75 4.87 -27.68
N PHE A 776 -26.73 5.60 -28.11
CA PHE A 776 -26.82 6.67 -29.10
C PHE A 776 -25.97 6.34 -30.31
N ASP A 777 -26.57 6.45 -31.49
CA ASP A 777 -25.87 6.26 -32.74
C ASP A 777 -24.96 7.43 -33.12
N SER A 778 -23.74 7.11 -33.56
CA SER A 778 -22.80 8.12 -34.05
C SER A 778 -23.17 8.59 -35.47
N TYR A 779 -24.26 9.35 -35.59
CA TYR A 779 -24.56 10.07 -36.83
C TYR A 779 -23.96 11.48 -36.81
N LYS A 780 -22.92 11.70 -37.63
CA LYS A 780 -22.25 12.97 -37.99
C LYS A 780 -21.11 13.50 -37.09
N VAL A 781 -20.18 12.65 -36.64
CA VAL A 781 -18.83 13.12 -36.26
C VAL A 781 -17.80 12.11 -36.76
N SER A 782 -16.98 12.52 -37.73
CA SER A 782 -15.93 11.66 -38.33
C SER A 782 -14.83 11.37 -37.31
N GLY A 783 -14.60 10.08 -36.98
CA GLY A 783 -13.47 9.63 -36.16
C GLY A 783 -13.74 9.26 -34.69
N GLY A 784 -14.99 9.02 -34.27
CA GLY A 784 -15.30 8.64 -32.88
C GLY A 784 -14.97 7.18 -32.53
N THR A 785 -14.09 6.92 -31.56
CA THR A 785 -13.67 5.57 -31.10
C THR A 785 -14.70 4.80 -30.26
N GLY A 786 -15.92 5.32 -30.12
CA GLY A 786 -16.95 4.84 -29.20
C GLY A 786 -16.62 5.26 -27.77
N SER A 787 -17.57 5.87 -27.06
CA SER A 787 -17.38 6.36 -25.71
C SER A 787 -18.54 5.90 -24.82
N THR A 788 -18.24 5.61 -23.55
CA THR A 788 -19.24 5.26 -22.55
C THR A 788 -19.14 6.26 -21.42
N VAL A 789 -20.25 6.95 -21.13
CA VAL A 789 -20.37 7.92 -20.05
C VAL A 789 -21.35 7.35 -19.03
N ARG A 790 -20.98 7.36 -17.74
CA ARG A 790 -21.81 6.79 -16.66
C ARG A 790 -22.37 7.90 -15.78
N TYR A 791 -23.68 7.85 -15.56
CA TYR A 791 -24.48 8.78 -14.74
C TYR A 791 -25.20 7.95 -13.67
N GLY A 792 -24.55 7.69 -12.54
CA GLY A 792 -25.09 6.83 -11.49
C GLY A 792 -25.48 5.43 -12.00
N MET A 793 -26.77 5.12 -11.96
CA MET A 793 -27.34 3.84 -12.45
C MET A 793 -27.60 3.81 -13.97
N LEU A 794 -27.45 4.95 -14.66
CA LEU A 794 -27.55 5.10 -16.11
C LEU A 794 -26.16 5.03 -16.77
N SER A 795 -26.05 4.35 -17.90
CA SER A 795 -24.85 4.37 -18.75
C SER A 795 -25.23 4.80 -20.17
N ALA A 796 -24.72 5.93 -20.63
CA ALA A 796 -24.86 6.41 -21.99
C ALA A 796 -23.72 5.84 -22.85
N ILE A 797 -24.06 5.08 -23.89
CA ILE A 797 -23.10 4.46 -24.81
C ILE A 797 -23.24 5.10 -26.18
N PHE A 798 -22.14 5.64 -26.69
CA PHE A 798 -22.04 6.15 -28.06
C PHE A 798 -21.37 5.08 -28.92
N THR A 799 -22.10 4.57 -29.90
CA THR A 799 -21.61 3.51 -30.80
C THR A 799 -20.51 4.05 -31.73
N ARG A 800 -19.64 3.16 -32.23
CA ARG A 800 -18.61 3.50 -33.21
C ARG A 800 -19.22 3.77 -34.58
N GLU A 801 -18.52 4.51 -35.45
CA GLU A 801 -19.01 5.00 -36.76
C GLU A 801 -19.56 3.90 -37.72
N ALA A 802 -19.28 2.61 -37.47
CA ALA A 802 -19.74 1.47 -38.27
C ALA A 802 -20.75 0.54 -37.55
N GLU A 803 -21.18 0.86 -36.33
CA GLU A 803 -22.09 0.04 -35.51
C GLU A 803 -23.35 0.82 -35.17
N THR A 804 -24.52 0.31 -35.60
CA THR A 804 -25.81 0.93 -35.26
C THR A 804 -26.27 0.53 -33.85
N ALA A 805 -27.08 1.37 -33.21
CA ALA A 805 -27.57 1.20 -31.86
C ALA A 805 -28.37 -0.09 -31.75
N ASP A 806 -29.10 -0.42 -32.83
CA ASP A 806 -29.81 -1.67 -33.01
C ASP A 806 -28.88 -2.90 -32.90
N LYS A 807 -27.76 -2.91 -33.64
CA LYS A 807 -26.79 -4.01 -33.59
C LYS A 807 -26.13 -4.13 -32.22
N PHE A 808 -25.86 -2.99 -31.58
CA PHE A 808 -25.28 -2.95 -30.25
C PHE A 808 -26.27 -3.51 -29.20
N ILE A 809 -27.54 -3.10 -29.26
CA ILE A 809 -28.59 -3.57 -28.36
C ILE A 809 -28.83 -5.06 -28.55
N GLU A 810 -28.87 -5.58 -29.79
CA GLU A 810 -28.99 -7.02 -30.05
C GLU A 810 -27.84 -7.82 -29.41
N LYS A 811 -26.60 -7.39 -29.59
CA LYS A 811 -25.43 -8.02 -28.97
C LYS A 811 -25.49 -7.96 -27.45
N ALA A 812 -25.88 -6.81 -26.89
CA ALA A 812 -26.00 -6.61 -25.44
C ALA A 812 -27.10 -7.50 -24.83
N VAL A 813 -28.25 -7.66 -25.49
CA VAL A 813 -29.32 -8.57 -25.06
C VAL A 813 -28.81 -10.01 -25.03
N TYR A 814 -28.08 -10.45 -26.07
CA TYR A 814 -27.54 -11.82 -26.15
C TYR A 814 -26.49 -12.10 -25.05
N GLU A 815 -25.59 -11.16 -24.77
CA GLU A 815 -24.55 -11.30 -23.74
C GLU A 815 -25.12 -11.28 -22.32
N LEU A 816 -26.22 -10.54 -22.08
CA LEU A 816 -26.72 -10.25 -20.73
C LEU A 816 -27.91 -11.12 -20.28
N ARG A 817 -28.50 -11.94 -21.17
CA ARG A 817 -29.66 -12.83 -20.89
C ARG A 817 -29.46 -13.84 -19.74
N GLY A 818 -28.22 -14.16 -19.40
CA GLY A 818 -27.87 -15.04 -18.28
C GLY A 818 -27.91 -14.36 -16.91
N LYS A 819 -27.63 -13.05 -16.85
CA LYS A 819 -27.37 -12.32 -15.60
C LYS A 819 -28.51 -11.38 -15.19
N TYR A 820 -29.21 -10.78 -16.16
CA TYR A 820 -30.23 -9.77 -15.91
C TYR A 820 -31.59 -10.14 -16.55
N GLN A 821 -32.68 -9.59 -16.02
CA GLN A 821 -33.96 -9.53 -16.73
C GLN A 821 -33.97 -8.26 -17.58
N VAL A 822 -33.71 -8.42 -18.87
CA VAL A 822 -33.52 -7.29 -19.80
C VAL A 822 -34.87 -6.80 -20.34
N ARG A 823 -35.13 -5.49 -20.24
CA ARG A 823 -36.26 -4.78 -20.85
C ARG A 823 -35.73 -3.83 -21.92
N VAL A 824 -36.25 -3.90 -23.14
CA VAL A 824 -35.82 -3.05 -24.27
C VAL A 824 -36.91 -2.06 -24.66
N VAL A 825 -36.54 -0.79 -24.80
CA VAL A 825 -37.42 0.31 -25.24
C VAL A 825 -37.04 0.72 -26.66
N THR A 826 -37.89 0.38 -27.64
CA THR A 826 -37.72 0.76 -29.05
C THR A 826 -39.06 0.74 -29.79
N SER A 827 -39.20 1.62 -30.80
CA SER A 827 -40.37 1.68 -31.67
C SER A 827 -40.21 0.94 -33.01
N ASP A 828 -39.02 0.41 -33.33
CA ASP A 828 -38.74 -0.19 -34.64
C ASP A 828 -39.10 -1.70 -34.73
N ARG A 829 -39.84 -2.11 -35.77
CA ARG A 829 -40.39 -3.47 -35.92
C ARG A 829 -39.31 -4.54 -36.16
N MET A 830 -38.16 -4.18 -36.74
CA MET A 830 -37.11 -5.15 -37.06
C MET A 830 -36.32 -5.57 -35.80
N VAL A 831 -35.94 -4.59 -34.97
CA VAL A 831 -35.31 -4.81 -33.65
C VAL A 831 -36.25 -5.51 -32.67
N GLN A 832 -37.57 -5.25 -32.80
CA GLN A 832 -38.60 -5.92 -32.02
C GLN A 832 -38.67 -7.44 -32.26
N MET A 833 -38.37 -7.94 -33.48
CA MET A 833 -38.39 -9.38 -33.76
C MET A 833 -37.13 -10.10 -33.26
N ALA A 834 -35.98 -9.44 -33.27
CA ALA A 834 -34.72 -10.00 -32.74
C ALA A 834 -34.75 -10.15 -31.22
N ALA A 835 -35.24 -9.14 -30.48
CA ALA A 835 -35.34 -9.18 -29.02
C ALA A 835 -36.32 -10.24 -28.49
N LEU A 836 -37.36 -10.60 -29.28
CA LEU A 836 -38.33 -11.64 -28.95
C LEU A 836 -37.75 -13.06 -29.03
N GLY A 837 -36.70 -13.28 -29.85
CA GLY A 837 -36.04 -14.58 -29.96
C GLY A 837 -35.20 -14.96 -28.72
N ASP A 838 -34.76 -13.95 -27.94
CA ASP A 838 -33.79 -14.11 -26.84
C ASP A 838 -34.35 -13.87 -25.43
N GLY A 839 -35.67 -13.67 -25.28
CA GLY A 839 -36.35 -13.63 -23.97
C GLY A 839 -36.34 -12.29 -23.23
N ALA A 840 -36.11 -11.17 -23.93
CA ALA A 840 -36.20 -9.81 -23.35
C ALA A 840 -37.65 -9.29 -23.29
N LEU A 841 -37.98 -8.49 -22.27
CA LEU A 841 -39.28 -7.83 -22.11
C LEU A 841 -39.35 -6.57 -22.98
N ARG A 842 -40.48 -6.33 -23.66
CA ARG A 842 -40.64 -5.22 -24.61
C ARG A 842 -41.49 -4.09 -24.05
N THR A 843 -41.13 -2.84 -24.33
CA THR A 843 -41.99 -1.67 -24.10
C THR A 843 -41.84 -0.65 -25.22
N SER A 844 -42.94 -0.04 -25.65
CA SER A 844 -42.90 1.01 -26.67
C SER A 844 -42.46 2.36 -26.08
N SER A 845 -41.86 3.24 -26.90
CA SER A 845 -41.43 4.56 -26.46
C SER A 845 -42.57 5.43 -25.90
N ALA A 846 -43.81 5.20 -26.34
CA ALA A 846 -45.01 5.91 -25.88
C ALA A 846 -45.52 5.40 -24.51
N GLU A 847 -45.55 4.08 -24.30
CA GLU A 847 -45.87 3.51 -22.98
C GLU A 847 -44.81 3.88 -21.95
N PHE A 848 -43.54 3.88 -22.38
CA PHE A 848 -42.42 4.28 -21.53
C PHE A 848 -42.48 5.76 -21.15
N TYR A 849 -42.93 6.64 -22.05
CA TYR A 849 -43.17 8.05 -21.74
C TYR A 849 -44.14 8.23 -20.58
N THR A 850 -45.31 7.59 -20.64
CA THR A 850 -46.32 7.70 -19.57
C THR A 850 -45.79 7.20 -18.23
N GLU A 851 -44.98 6.14 -18.25
CA GLU A 851 -44.33 5.61 -17.05
C GLU A 851 -43.33 6.62 -16.44
N VAL A 852 -42.48 7.23 -17.27
CA VAL A 852 -41.47 8.21 -16.83
C VAL A 852 -42.11 9.50 -16.31
N THR A 853 -43.17 9.99 -16.97
CA THR A 853 -43.90 11.18 -16.51
C THR A 853 -44.57 10.95 -15.16
N SER A 854 -45.21 9.79 -14.96
CA SER A 854 -45.82 9.42 -13.69
C SER A 854 -44.79 9.35 -12.55
N VAL A 855 -43.61 8.78 -12.81
CA VAL A 855 -42.51 8.73 -11.84
C VAL A 855 -42.00 10.13 -11.50
N SER A 856 -41.88 10.99 -12.50
CA SER A 856 -41.43 12.38 -12.31
C SER A 856 -42.42 13.18 -11.44
N GLU A 857 -43.72 12.94 -11.60
CA GLU A 857 -44.76 13.54 -10.74
C GLU A 857 -44.69 13.02 -9.30
N GLU A 858 -44.47 11.71 -9.09
CA GLU A 858 -44.29 11.13 -7.76
C GLU A 858 -43.08 11.71 -7.03
N ILE A 859 -41.94 11.85 -7.73
CA ILE A 859 -40.72 12.48 -7.20
C ILE A 859 -41.02 13.91 -6.75
N ARG A 860 -41.72 14.67 -7.60
CA ARG A 860 -42.11 16.05 -7.30
C ARG A 860 -43.07 16.16 -6.12
N GLN A 861 -43.99 15.22 -5.95
CA GLN A 861 -44.89 15.17 -4.79
C GLN A 861 -44.13 14.82 -3.50
N LYS A 862 -43.19 13.86 -3.54
CA LYS A 862 -42.35 13.51 -2.38
C LYS A 862 -41.46 14.68 -1.96
N LEU A 863 -40.85 15.39 -2.89
CA LEU A 863 -40.06 16.60 -2.62
C LEU A 863 -40.91 17.71 -1.98
N LYS A 864 -42.15 17.93 -2.46
CA LYS A 864 -43.09 18.86 -1.83
C LYS A 864 -43.49 18.45 -0.41
N SER A 865 -43.62 17.14 -0.15
CA SER A 865 -43.94 16.64 1.20
C SER A 865 -42.76 16.74 2.17
N ALA A 866 -41.52 16.60 1.68
CA ALA A 866 -40.30 16.75 2.47
C ALA A 866 -40.00 18.22 2.85
N ALA A 867 -40.46 19.19 2.04
CA ALA A 867 -40.31 20.62 2.30
C ALA A 867 -41.21 21.17 3.45
N GLY A 868 -42.03 20.33 4.09
CA GLY A 868 -42.93 20.70 5.19
C GLY A 868 -42.27 20.87 6.57
N PHE A 869 -40.98 20.53 6.73
CA PHE A 869 -40.24 20.68 7.99
C PHE A 869 -38.94 21.47 7.78
N ARG A 870 -39.04 22.81 7.78
CA ARG A 870 -38.08 23.76 8.39
C ARG A 870 -38.48 25.22 8.04
N ASN A 871 -38.45 26.07 9.08
CA ASN A 871 -38.88 27.47 9.10
C ASN A 871 -38.31 28.33 7.96
N ARG A 872 -39.19 29.11 7.31
CA ARG A 872 -38.84 30.18 6.34
C ARG A 872 -38.63 31.52 7.08
N PRO A 873 -37.54 32.28 6.82
CA PRO A 873 -37.39 33.63 7.39
C PRO A 873 -37.83 34.78 6.48
N PHE A 874 -38.34 34.53 5.26
CA PHE A 874 -38.77 35.62 4.37
C PHE A 874 -39.97 35.21 3.51
N GLU A 875 -41.17 35.37 4.06
CA GLU A 875 -42.39 35.57 3.28
C GLU A 875 -43.08 36.83 3.81
N GLY A 876 -42.84 37.93 3.10
CA GLY A 876 -43.42 39.23 3.40
C GLY A 876 -43.50 40.07 2.14
N LYS A 877 -44.64 39.95 1.44
CA LYS A 877 -45.21 40.85 0.42
C LYS A 877 -44.44 41.02 -0.90
N LEU A 878 -45.11 40.68 -1.99
CA LEU A 878 -45.71 41.68 -2.89
C LEU A 878 -46.58 40.97 -3.94
N ASP A 879 -47.89 41.12 -3.81
CA ASP A 879 -48.79 41.24 -4.96
C ASP A 879 -48.43 42.53 -5.71
N VAL A 880 -48.14 42.41 -7.01
CA VAL A 880 -48.50 43.24 -8.19
C VAL A 880 -47.59 42.85 -9.35
#